data_AF-A0A351WYE3-F1
#
_entry.id   AF-A0A351WYE3-F1
#
_cell.length_a   1.000
_cell.length_b   1.000
_cell.length_c   1.000
_cell.angle_alpha   90.00
_cell.angle_beta   90.00
_cell.angle_gamma   90.00
#
_symmetry.space_group_name_H-M   'P 1'
#
loop_
_entity.id
_entity.type
_entity.pdbx_description
1 polymer ?
#
loop_
_entity_poly.entity_id
_entity_poly.type
_entity_poly.pdbx_seq_one_letter_code
_entity_poly.pdbx_strand_id
1 'polypeptide(L)'
;MLVLDSTIGCIEATESEVLDLYRSAPMVKRFGPSANPESLEAYVCSIKKKTQVRVYLAFVAEDRRIYVFTKPGKGESEGEHQQTVRQALEIARTMGFSPEQVDLSYSPAMREVVIRNTKILRPPGSKVGAFLKHGAAGAPELPMTKSPGAVLHDASPHSPIPPIAIPPAQTAAVAADLLPAAVKALQETAAMAELGRELQLMAAERDSFSSRVQQLSLQQQGAAAELAGARDELARLTAERDAISTQLQQLSARHDEKKAELSGARDKLARLTAERDALSTQLQQLSARHGESDAELCRTREEVVRLSAERDLISPRLLQLEELQQKAAGELTQAREECARLTAERDALLPLKTERKEAVAEKVALTEKLRGLEVQHEATCAELCRIREDLARATTERDALTRAAQETGSAASELVSLRDQAAEMSSRGKKAHRRTVEVEAENASLAEKLAEAEQQILKLSAERDTQRADRDAERADRDAERADREAERAERLAERAERDAERAQRDAALKRADEVAAASGEAGAGDMALPDELSGAASLPSNLPPFLQPEPEPEPEPEPEPEPEPEQEQEQEQEQEPEPVRDAEAPIVAVSQPVEFPPLADLNDFFSATDDDAPTRFILEKGVTSVEYRSPEEVVELYQSINNAYLSPEGKGQESCRGYICCLGKGNSRRVLAAIFGLQSGRTSVYLPEAQPEDEAAYDRTLRGAVSFAEDVGFMMETVKLGTSAKQLTECLERCPVLRKAEQN
;
A
#
# COMPACT_ATOMS: atom_id res chain seq x y z
N MET A 1 -54.38 -20.57 -29.98
CA MET A 1 -53.86 -20.81 -31.35
C MET A 1 -53.40 -19.49 -31.92
N LEU A 2 -52.23 -19.50 -32.56
CA LEU A 2 -51.66 -18.35 -33.26
C LEU A 2 -52.11 -18.37 -34.72
N VAL A 3 -52.30 -17.19 -35.31
CA VAL A 3 -52.72 -16.98 -36.71
C VAL A 3 -51.73 -16.01 -37.35
N LEU A 4 -51.41 -16.22 -38.64
CA LEU A 4 -50.55 -15.31 -39.40
C LEU A 4 -51.19 -13.93 -39.49
N ASP A 5 -50.52 -12.91 -38.98
CA ASP A 5 -50.91 -11.51 -39.12
C ASP A 5 -50.03 -10.85 -40.18
N SER A 6 -50.47 -10.93 -41.43
CA SER A 6 -49.78 -10.35 -42.58
C SER A 6 -49.73 -8.81 -42.58
N THR A 7 -50.36 -8.15 -41.60
CA THR A 7 -50.26 -6.69 -41.42
C THR A 7 -49.02 -6.27 -40.62
N ILE A 8 -48.31 -7.21 -39.98
CA ILE A 8 -47.16 -6.93 -39.11
C ILE A 8 -45.85 -7.43 -39.76
N GLY A 9 -45.11 -6.54 -40.42
CA GLY A 9 -43.76 -6.83 -40.93
C GLY A 9 -42.61 -6.51 -39.95
N CYS A 10 -42.90 -5.77 -38.87
CA CYS A 10 -42.04 -5.62 -37.69
C CYS A 10 -42.88 -5.23 -36.48
N ILE A 11 -42.47 -5.63 -35.29
CA ILE A 11 -43.24 -5.41 -34.06
C ILE A 11 -42.66 -4.21 -33.32
N GLU A 12 -43.43 -3.13 -33.23
CA GLU A 12 -43.00 -1.93 -32.50
C GLU A 12 -43.11 -2.13 -30.99
N ALA A 13 -42.04 -1.87 -30.24
CA ALA A 13 -42.01 -1.92 -28.77
C ALA A 13 -40.88 -1.05 -28.19
N THR A 14 -41.08 -0.43 -27.02
CA THR A 14 -39.97 0.08 -26.20
C THR A 14 -39.30 -1.06 -25.45
N GLU A 15 -38.10 -0.83 -24.91
CA GLU A 15 -37.44 -1.77 -24.01
C GLU A 15 -38.31 -2.11 -22.79
N SER A 16 -38.98 -1.13 -22.22
CA SER A 16 -39.95 -1.27 -21.13
C SER A 16 -41.22 -2.06 -21.48
N GLU A 17 -41.60 -2.20 -22.76
CA GLU A 17 -42.76 -3.01 -23.17
C GLU A 17 -42.41 -4.51 -23.38
N VAL A 18 -41.15 -4.89 -23.63
CA VAL A 18 -40.77 -6.31 -23.84
C VAL A 18 -40.58 -7.02 -22.50
N LEU A 19 -41.34 -8.09 -22.27
CA LEU A 19 -41.24 -8.94 -21.08
C LEU A 19 -40.32 -10.15 -21.32
N ASP A 20 -40.68 -11.02 -22.27
CA ASP A 20 -39.87 -12.15 -22.72
C ASP A 20 -39.35 -11.92 -24.15
N LEU A 21 -38.14 -12.43 -24.42
CA LEU A 21 -37.60 -12.61 -25.76
C LEU A 21 -36.88 -13.95 -25.86
N TYR A 22 -37.15 -14.70 -26.92
CA TYR A 22 -36.47 -15.94 -27.30
C TYR A 22 -36.04 -15.87 -28.75
N ARG A 23 -34.90 -16.47 -29.08
CA ARG A 23 -34.32 -16.51 -30.44
C ARG A 23 -33.72 -17.88 -30.71
N SER A 24 -33.96 -18.45 -31.90
CA SER A 24 -33.25 -19.65 -32.36
C SER A 24 -32.00 -19.29 -33.16
N ALA A 25 -31.09 -20.25 -33.27
CA ALA A 25 -30.12 -20.28 -34.36
C ALA A 25 -30.83 -20.28 -35.74
N PRO A 26 -30.18 -19.81 -36.81
CA PRO A 26 -30.68 -19.96 -38.18
C PRO A 26 -30.75 -21.44 -38.58
N MET A 27 -31.88 -21.87 -39.13
CA MET A 27 -32.10 -23.22 -39.66
C MET A 27 -32.56 -23.15 -41.12
N VAL A 28 -31.89 -23.91 -41.97
CA VAL A 28 -32.25 -24.06 -43.38
C VAL A 28 -33.42 -25.04 -43.52
N LYS A 29 -34.53 -24.59 -44.12
CA LYS A 29 -35.72 -25.42 -44.39
C LYS A 29 -36.31 -25.19 -45.78
N ARG A 30 -36.92 -26.24 -46.33
CA ARG A 30 -37.72 -26.20 -47.56
C ARG A 30 -39.21 -26.20 -47.19
N PHE A 31 -39.91 -25.11 -47.47
CA PHE A 31 -41.35 -24.99 -47.22
C PHE A 31 -42.14 -25.32 -48.49
N GLY A 32 -42.29 -26.63 -48.75
CA GLY A 32 -42.97 -27.17 -49.92
C GLY A 32 -42.02 -27.89 -50.89
N PRO A 33 -42.55 -28.75 -51.79
CA PRO A 33 -41.75 -29.64 -52.64
C PRO A 33 -40.98 -28.91 -53.76
N SER A 34 -41.39 -27.69 -54.10
CA SER A 34 -40.77 -26.84 -55.14
C SER A 34 -40.06 -25.60 -54.58
N ALA A 35 -40.03 -25.42 -53.26
CA ALA A 35 -39.36 -24.29 -52.63
C ALA A 35 -37.85 -24.52 -52.51
N ASN A 36 -37.08 -23.47 -52.76
CA ASN A 36 -35.66 -23.46 -52.41
C ASN A 36 -35.48 -23.62 -50.88
N PRO A 37 -34.35 -24.19 -50.42
CA PRO A 37 -34.00 -24.17 -49.02
C PRO A 37 -33.72 -22.73 -48.57
N GLU A 38 -34.59 -22.16 -47.73
CA GLU A 38 -34.41 -20.83 -47.15
C GLU A 38 -33.90 -20.96 -45.71
N SER A 39 -32.94 -20.12 -45.32
CA SER A 39 -32.49 -20.00 -43.93
C SER A 39 -33.46 -19.12 -43.15
N LEU A 40 -34.08 -19.67 -42.09
CA LEU A 40 -34.98 -18.96 -41.19
C LEU A 40 -34.42 -18.88 -39.77
N GLU A 41 -34.60 -17.75 -39.09
CA GLU A 41 -34.49 -17.62 -37.64
C GLU A 41 -35.88 -17.49 -37.02
N ALA A 42 -36.17 -18.26 -35.97
CA ALA A 42 -37.40 -18.16 -35.20
C ALA A 42 -37.21 -17.28 -33.96
N TYR A 43 -38.20 -16.46 -33.67
CA TYR A 43 -38.26 -15.58 -32.50
C TYR A 43 -39.61 -15.75 -31.80
N VAL A 44 -39.61 -15.73 -30.48
CA VAL A 44 -40.85 -15.61 -29.66
C VAL A 44 -40.66 -14.45 -28.72
N CYS A 45 -41.62 -13.52 -28.65
CA CYS A 45 -41.58 -12.43 -27.69
C CYS A 45 -42.96 -12.11 -27.11
N SER A 46 -42.97 -11.61 -25.87
CA SER A 46 -44.17 -11.12 -25.19
C SER A 46 -44.04 -9.63 -24.91
N ILE A 47 -45.06 -8.86 -25.29
CA ILE A 47 -45.00 -7.39 -25.30
C ILE A 47 -46.23 -6.83 -24.58
N LYS A 48 -46.00 -6.09 -23.51
CA LYS A 48 -46.98 -5.50 -22.60
C LYS A 48 -47.38 -4.10 -23.07
N LYS A 49 -48.50 -3.98 -23.77
CA LYS A 49 -49.05 -2.69 -24.20
C LYS A 49 -50.18 -2.27 -23.26
N LYS A 50 -49.92 -1.25 -22.43
CA LYS A 50 -50.79 -0.81 -21.33
C LYS A 50 -51.02 -1.97 -20.33
N THR A 51 -52.22 -2.55 -20.30
CA THR A 51 -52.62 -3.65 -19.41
C THR A 51 -52.74 -5.00 -20.12
N GLN A 52 -52.37 -5.08 -21.41
CA GLN A 52 -52.56 -6.25 -22.26
C GLN A 52 -51.20 -6.76 -22.74
N VAL A 53 -50.90 -8.03 -22.47
CA VAL A 53 -49.71 -8.69 -23.03
C VAL A 53 -50.09 -9.35 -24.35
N ARG A 54 -49.29 -9.16 -25.40
CA ARG A 54 -49.42 -9.87 -26.67
C ARG A 54 -48.18 -10.71 -26.92
N VAL A 55 -48.40 -11.98 -27.21
CA VAL A 55 -47.35 -12.92 -27.61
C VAL A 55 -47.29 -12.99 -29.13
N TYR A 56 -46.07 -12.96 -29.66
CA TYR A 56 -45.76 -13.05 -31.08
C TYR A 56 -44.76 -14.19 -31.30
N LEU A 57 -45.05 -15.04 -32.28
CA LEU A 57 -44.12 -15.99 -32.88
C LEU A 57 -43.76 -15.45 -34.25
N ALA A 58 -42.49 -15.16 -34.52
CA ALA A 58 -42.06 -14.56 -35.78
C ALA A 58 -40.91 -15.36 -36.40
N PHE A 59 -41.00 -15.59 -37.72
CA PHE A 59 -39.92 -16.19 -38.49
C PHE A 59 -39.31 -15.14 -39.42
N VAL A 60 -37.99 -15.03 -39.43
CA VAL A 60 -37.23 -14.09 -40.28
C VAL A 60 -36.44 -14.89 -41.30
N ALA A 61 -36.70 -14.66 -42.58
CA ALA A 61 -35.93 -15.24 -43.68
C ALA A 61 -34.65 -14.43 -43.96
N GLU A 62 -33.66 -15.09 -44.55
CA GLU A 62 -32.40 -14.50 -44.98
C GLU A 62 -32.57 -13.28 -45.90
N ASP A 63 -33.59 -13.28 -46.76
CA ASP A 63 -33.94 -12.16 -47.65
C ASP A 63 -34.70 -11.00 -46.98
N ARG A 64 -34.82 -11.05 -45.65
CA ARG A 64 -35.52 -10.09 -44.77
C ARG A 64 -37.04 -10.06 -44.94
N ARG A 65 -37.67 -11.13 -45.45
CA ARG A 65 -39.09 -11.40 -45.17
C ARG A 65 -39.28 -11.72 -43.68
N ILE A 66 -40.34 -11.17 -43.08
CA ILE A 66 -40.78 -11.54 -41.73
C ILE A 66 -42.23 -12.06 -41.79
N TYR A 67 -42.46 -13.18 -41.11
CA TYR A 67 -43.75 -13.85 -40.96
C TYR A 67 -44.16 -13.83 -39.48
N VAL A 68 -45.10 -12.95 -39.10
CA VAL A 68 -45.53 -12.79 -37.70
C VAL A 68 -46.85 -13.51 -37.46
N PHE A 69 -46.87 -14.35 -36.41
CA PHE A 69 -48.05 -15.07 -35.94
C PHE A 69 -48.41 -14.59 -34.53
N THR A 70 -49.69 -14.29 -34.28
CA THR A 70 -50.18 -13.86 -32.96
C THR A 70 -51.57 -14.43 -32.67
N LYS A 71 -52.01 -14.39 -31.40
CA LYS A 71 -53.35 -14.83 -31.00
C LYS A 71 -54.35 -13.70 -31.35
N PRO A 72 -55.37 -13.95 -32.19
CA PRO A 72 -56.34 -12.91 -32.53
C PRO A 72 -57.14 -12.49 -31.29
N GLY A 73 -57.10 -11.20 -30.95
CA GLY A 73 -57.79 -10.64 -29.78
C GLY A 73 -57.15 -9.37 -29.22
N LYS A 74 -57.66 -8.92 -28.06
CA LYS A 74 -57.17 -7.74 -27.32
C LYS A 74 -56.01 -8.10 -26.36
N GLY A 75 -55.10 -8.97 -26.79
CA GLY A 75 -54.06 -9.53 -25.92
C GLY A 75 -54.64 -10.40 -24.79
N GLU A 76 -53.79 -10.68 -23.80
CA GLU A 76 -54.05 -11.56 -22.67
C GLU A 76 -53.67 -10.87 -21.35
N SER A 77 -54.11 -11.43 -20.22
CA SER A 77 -53.69 -10.96 -18.90
C SER A 77 -52.22 -11.31 -18.63
N GLU A 78 -51.62 -10.60 -17.67
CA GLU A 78 -50.25 -10.84 -17.23
C GLU A 78 -50.07 -12.22 -16.55
N GLY A 79 -51.15 -12.88 -16.12
CA GLY A 79 -51.11 -14.29 -15.69
C GLY A 79 -51.19 -15.31 -16.84
N GLU A 80 -51.91 -15.00 -17.91
CA GLU A 80 -52.19 -15.95 -19.01
C GLU A 80 -51.07 -16.03 -20.05
N HIS A 81 -50.37 -14.93 -20.32
CA HIS A 81 -49.44 -14.83 -21.46
C HIS A 81 -48.36 -15.93 -21.47
N GLN A 82 -47.88 -16.38 -20.31
CA GLN A 82 -46.91 -17.46 -20.20
C GLN A 82 -47.40 -18.77 -20.84
N GLN A 83 -48.70 -19.07 -20.82
CA GLN A 83 -49.25 -20.25 -21.48
C GLN A 83 -49.17 -20.12 -23.00
N THR A 84 -49.38 -18.91 -23.53
CA THR A 84 -49.23 -18.63 -24.96
C THR A 84 -47.77 -18.54 -25.39
N VAL A 85 -46.84 -18.07 -24.55
CA VAL A 85 -45.38 -18.18 -24.77
C VAL A 85 -44.97 -19.65 -24.86
N ARG A 86 -45.41 -20.50 -23.91
CA ARG A 86 -45.18 -21.97 -23.98
C ARG A 86 -45.75 -22.58 -25.26
N GLN A 87 -46.97 -22.20 -25.67
CA GLN A 87 -47.56 -22.64 -26.95
C GLN A 87 -46.75 -22.16 -28.16
N ALA A 88 -46.25 -20.92 -28.17
CA ALA A 88 -45.43 -20.38 -29.25
C ALA A 88 -44.07 -21.10 -29.37
N LEU A 89 -43.41 -21.36 -28.24
CA LEU A 89 -42.17 -22.13 -28.18
C LEU A 89 -42.37 -23.58 -28.65
N GLU A 90 -43.48 -24.21 -28.30
CA GLU A 90 -43.77 -25.59 -28.71
C GLU A 90 -44.14 -25.69 -30.20
N ILE A 91 -44.80 -24.67 -30.76
CA ILE A 91 -44.99 -24.54 -32.21
C ILE A 91 -43.64 -24.36 -32.91
N ALA A 92 -42.72 -23.55 -32.37
CA ALA A 92 -41.37 -23.41 -32.93
C ALA A 92 -40.56 -24.74 -32.87
N ARG A 93 -40.65 -25.50 -31.77
CA ARG A 93 -39.97 -26.79 -31.58
C ARG A 93 -40.53 -27.92 -32.44
N THR A 94 -41.85 -28.02 -32.59
CA THR A 94 -42.48 -28.95 -33.55
C THR A 94 -42.15 -28.55 -34.99
N MET A 95 -41.89 -27.27 -35.25
CA MET A 95 -41.28 -26.77 -36.48
C MET A 95 -39.75 -26.88 -36.51
N GLY A 96 -39.11 -27.61 -35.59
CA GLY A 96 -37.67 -27.95 -35.59
C GLY A 96 -36.72 -26.85 -35.14
N PHE A 97 -37.21 -25.70 -34.70
CA PHE A 97 -36.37 -24.64 -34.15
C PHE A 97 -36.12 -24.87 -32.66
N SER A 98 -34.96 -24.43 -32.17
CA SER A 98 -34.63 -24.36 -30.74
C SER A 98 -34.49 -22.91 -30.29
N PRO A 99 -35.59 -22.22 -29.90
CA PRO A 99 -35.50 -20.87 -29.37
C PRO A 99 -34.94 -20.90 -27.94
N GLU A 100 -33.80 -20.25 -27.76
CA GLU A 100 -33.16 -20.01 -26.46
C GLU A 100 -33.65 -18.67 -25.90
N GLN A 101 -33.68 -18.54 -24.57
CA GLN A 101 -34.11 -17.30 -23.92
C GLN A 101 -33.00 -16.25 -24.03
N VAL A 102 -33.36 -15.08 -24.57
CA VAL A 102 -32.47 -13.91 -24.56
C VAL A 102 -32.62 -13.25 -23.20
N ASP A 103 -31.51 -13.08 -22.48
CA ASP A 103 -31.54 -12.37 -21.20
C ASP A 103 -31.94 -10.90 -21.42
N LEU A 104 -32.83 -10.42 -20.55
CA LEU A 104 -33.35 -9.06 -20.51
C LEU A 104 -33.18 -8.44 -19.10
N SER A 105 -32.35 -9.03 -18.24
CA SER A 105 -32.04 -8.53 -16.88
C SER A 105 -31.11 -7.30 -16.86
N TYR A 106 -30.53 -6.95 -18.02
CA TYR A 106 -29.57 -5.85 -18.17
C TYR A 106 -30.15 -4.45 -17.86
N SER A 107 -29.26 -3.45 -17.77
CA SER A 107 -29.65 -2.04 -17.65
C SER A 107 -30.52 -1.57 -18.85
N PRO A 108 -31.38 -0.54 -18.69
CA PRO A 108 -32.28 -0.10 -19.77
C PRO A 108 -31.59 0.19 -21.11
N ALA A 109 -30.40 0.82 -21.08
CA ALA A 109 -29.60 1.07 -22.29
C ALA A 109 -29.15 -0.23 -22.99
N MET A 110 -28.73 -1.25 -22.23
CA MET A 110 -28.35 -2.55 -22.78
C MET A 110 -29.57 -3.33 -23.29
N ARG A 111 -30.72 -3.25 -22.61
CA ARG A 111 -31.99 -3.82 -23.11
C ARG A 111 -32.41 -3.15 -24.42
N GLU A 112 -32.23 -1.82 -24.55
CA GLU A 112 -32.48 -1.11 -25.80
C GLU A 112 -31.53 -1.59 -26.93
N VAL A 113 -30.24 -1.79 -26.64
CA VAL A 113 -29.27 -2.33 -27.63
C VAL A 113 -29.67 -3.75 -28.07
N VAL A 114 -30.03 -4.64 -27.15
CA VAL A 114 -30.51 -6.00 -27.47
C VAL A 114 -31.76 -5.96 -28.37
N ILE A 115 -32.69 -5.05 -28.08
CA ILE A 115 -33.94 -4.90 -28.83
C ILE A 115 -33.72 -4.25 -30.20
N ARG A 116 -32.86 -3.24 -30.31
CA ARG A 116 -32.42 -2.65 -31.60
C ARG A 116 -31.70 -3.67 -32.50
N ASN A 117 -30.97 -4.62 -31.91
CA ASN A 117 -30.30 -5.71 -32.62
C ASN A 117 -31.23 -6.90 -32.96
N THR A 118 -32.46 -6.92 -32.45
CA THR A 118 -33.41 -8.02 -32.66
C THR A 118 -34.22 -7.78 -33.93
N LYS A 119 -33.99 -8.60 -34.97
CA LYS A 119 -34.53 -8.42 -36.34
C LYS A 119 -36.05 -8.20 -36.45
N ILE A 120 -36.83 -8.69 -35.50
CA ILE A 120 -38.30 -8.59 -35.47
C ILE A 120 -38.83 -7.36 -34.72
N LEU A 121 -38.01 -6.68 -33.91
CA LEU A 121 -38.41 -5.57 -33.04
C LEU A 121 -38.01 -4.21 -33.62
N ARG A 122 -38.73 -3.15 -33.23
CA ARG A 122 -38.46 -1.77 -33.63
C ARG A 122 -38.83 -0.79 -32.49
N PRO A 123 -37.96 0.14 -32.08
CA PRO A 123 -38.35 1.24 -31.20
C PRO A 123 -39.45 2.11 -31.85
N PRO A 124 -40.54 2.46 -31.14
CA PRO A 124 -41.64 3.22 -31.71
C PRO A 124 -41.19 4.59 -32.23
N GLY A 125 -41.73 5.00 -33.38
CA GLY A 125 -41.33 6.25 -34.05
C GLY A 125 -40.01 6.18 -34.84
N SER A 126 -39.32 5.03 -34.87
CA SER A 126 -38.12 4.84 -35.70
C SER A 126 -38.47 4.92 -37.20
N LYS A 127 -38.10 6.04 -37.82
CA LYS A 127 -38.31 6.34 -39.25
C LYS A 127 -37.39 5.57 -40.21
N VAL A 128 -36.60 4.60 -39.72
CA VAL A 128 -35.70 3.80 -40.56
C VAL A 128 -36.53 3.06 -41.62
N GLY A 129 -36.16 3.24 -42.90
CA GLY A 129 -36.94 2.78 -44.05
C GLY A 129 -37.30 1.28 -44.03
N ALA A 130 -38.34 0.92 -44.77
CA ALA A 130 -38.93 -0.42 -44.80
C ALA A 130 -38.04 -1.46 -45.55
N PHE A 131 -36.87 -1.77 -44.98
CA PHE A 131 -35.97 -2.84 -45.45
C PHE A 131 -36.44 -4.25 -45.08
N LEU A 132 -37.58 -4.38 -44.39
CA LEU A 132 -38.23 -5.64 -44.01
C LEU A 132 -39.48 -5.82 -44.89
N LYS A 133 -39.50 -6.87 -45.71
CA LYS A 133 -40.61 -7.14 -46.64
C LYS A 133 -41.69 -7.93 -45.92
N HIS A 134 -42.94 -7.49 -46.02
CA HIS A 134 -44.08 -8.23 -45.46
C HIS A 134 -44.34 -9.45 -46.35
N GLY A 135 -44.05 -10.65 -45.84
CA GLY A 135 -44.18 -11.90 -46.60
C GLY A 135 -45.56 -12.52 -46.43
N ALA A 136 -46.40 -12.48 -47.47
CA ALA A 136 -47.60 -13.33 -47.54
C ALA A 136 -47.31 -14.66 -48.27
N ALA A 137 -46.53 -14.61 -49.35
CA ALA A 137 -46.06 -15.81 -50.05
C ALA A 137 -44.95 -16.51 -49.26
N GLY A 138 -44.95 -17.86 -49.27
CA GLY A 138 -43.94 -18.67 -48.60
C GLY A 138 -44.04 -18.73 -47.06
N ALA A 139 -45.14 -18.25 -46.47
CA ALA A 139 -45.34 -18.31 -45.02
C ALA A 139 -45.36 -19.78 -44.53
N PRO A 140 -44.59 -20.14 -43.49
CA PRO A 140 -44.63 -21.48 -42.92
C PRO A 140 -46.02 -21.87 -42.41
N GLU A 141 -46.58 -22.98 -42.89
CA GLU A 141 -47.81 -23.53 -42.31
C GLU A 141 -47.53 -24.06 -40.89
N LEU A 142 -48.22 -23.53 -39.89
CA LEU A 142 -48.12 -24.03 -38.52
C LEU A 142 -48.77 -25.42 -38.43
N PRO A 143 -48.16 -26.39 -37.73
CA PRO A 143 -48.75 -27.72 -37.57
C PRO A 143 -50.06 -27.65 -36.77
N MET A 144 -51.20 -27.69 -37.47
CA MET A 144 -52.51 -27.65 -36.83
C MET A 144 -52.76 -28.93 -36.03
N THR A 145 -52.79 -28.80 -34.71
CA THR A 145 -53.09 -29.90 -33.78
C THR A 145 -54.51 -30.43 -34.02
N LYS A 146 -54.63 -31.57 -34.70
CA LYS A 146 -55.93 -32.23 -34.92
C LYS A 146 -56.47 -32.79 -33.61
N SER A 147 -57.48 -32.13 -33.05
CA SER A 147 -58.20 -32.61 -31.87
C SER A 147 -58.82 -33.99 -32.12
N PRO A 148 -58.62 -34.98 -31.23
CA PRO A 148 -59.18 -36.32 -31.41
C PRO A 148 -60.62 -36.42 -30.90
N GLY A 149 -61.52 -36.98 -31.72
CA GLY A 149 -62.75 -37.61 -31.26
C GLY A 149 -64.06 -36.83 -31.47
N ALA A 150 -64.77 -37.16 -32.54
CA ALA A 150 -66.23 -37.05 -32.63
C ALA A 150 -66.74 -38.16 -33.58
N VAL A 151 -67.28 -39.25 -33.02
CA VAL A 151 -67.83 -40.38 -33.80
C VAL A 151 -69.35 -40.29 -33.78
N LEU A 152 -69.97 -40.37 -34.95
CA LEU A 152 -71.43 -40.40 -35.12
C LEU A 152 -71.90 -41.82 -35.47
N HIS A 153 -73.00 -42.24 -34.86
CA HIS A 153 -73.85 -43.32 -35.38
C HIS A 153 -74.73 -42.79 -36.52
N ASP A 154 -75.04 -43.62 -37.53
CA ASP A 154 -76.38 -44.25 -37.68
C ASP A 154 -76.45 -45.24 -38.88
N ALA A 155 -77.56 -45.97 -39.00
CA ALA A 155 -78.17 -46.60 -40.18
C ALA A 155 -77.73 -48.01 -40.68
N SER A 156 -78.74 -48.75 -41.18
CA SER A 156 -78.76 -50.03 -41.94
C SER A 156 -79.93 -49.91 -42.97
N PRO A 157 -80.56 -50.95 -43.61
CA PRO A 157 -80.27 -52.39 -43.85
C PRO A 157 -80.60 -52.89 -45.32
N HIS A 158 -80.69 -54.23 -45.55
CA HIS A 158 -81.30 -54.99 -46.71
C HIS A 158 -80.48 -55.13 -48.04
N SER A 159 -80.56 -56.16 -48.93
CA SER A 159 -81.58 -57.21 -49.28
C SER A 159 -80.99 -58.48 -50.04
N PRO A 160 -81.77 -59.54 -50.46
CA PRO A 160 -81.27 -60.88 -50.92
C PRO A 160 -81.85 -61.49 -52.28
N ILE A 161 -81.82 -62.85 -52.48
CA ILE A 161 -82.67 -63.76 -53.37
C ILE A 161 -82.20 -64.03 -54.87
N PRO A 162 -82.55 -65.11 -55.67
CA PRO A 162 -83.12 -66.51 -55.51
C PRO A 162 -82.51 -67.69 -56.42
N PRO A 163 -83.12 -68.92 -56.55
CA PRO A 163 -82.63 -70.11 -57.33
C PRO A 163 -83.62 -70.77 -58.37
N ILE A 164 -83.30 -71.98 -58.92
CA ILE A 164 -83.93 -72.78 -60.04
C ILE A 164 -83.61 -74.32 -59.84
N ALA A 165 -84.27 -75.41 -60.34
CA ALA A 165 -85.63 -75.82 -60.83
C ALA A 165 -85.72 -77.39 -61.07
N ILE A 166 -86.82 -77.97 -61.61
CA ILE A 166 -87.10 -79.44 -61.81
C ILE A 166 -88.13 -79.76 -62.95
N PRO A 167 -88.07 -80.91 -63.69
CA PRO A 167 -88.99 -82.10 -63.57
C PRO A 167 -88.28 -83.46 -63.98
N PRO A 168 -88.85 -84.62 -64.47
CA PRO A 168 -90.23 -85.12 -64.75
C PRO A 168 -90.56 -86.59 -64.24
N ALA A 169 -91.46 -87.38 -64.90
CA ALA A 169 -91.98 -88.71 -64.44
C ALA A 169 -92.59 -89.64 -65.56
N GLN A 170 -93.35 -90.72 -65.19
CA GLN A 170 -94.13 -91.77 -65.96
C GLN A 170 -93.50 -93.22 -65.94
N THR A 171 -94.13 -94.40 -66.21
CA THR A 171 -95.49 -94.84 -66.69
C THR A 171 -95.90 -96.25 -66.10
N ALA A 172 -96.91 -97.02 -66.64
CA ALA A 172 -97.46 -98.27 -66.02
C ALA A 172 -98.09 -99.39 -66.93
N ALA A 173 -98.24 -100.61 -66.36
CA ALA A 173 -99.30 -101.66 -66.55
C ALA A 173 -99.38 -102.65 -67.77
N VAL A 174 -100.32 -103.62 -67.66
CA VAL A 174 -100.88 -104.62 -68.65
C VAL A 174 -100.31 -106.07 -68.60
N ALA A 175 -101.04 -107.09 -69.10
CA ALA A 175 -101.02 -108.51 -68.69
C ALA A 175 -101.66 -109.53 -69.71
N ALA A 176 -101.75 -110.84 -69.32
CA ALA A 176 -102.72 -111.91 -69.72
C ALA A 176 -102.34 -113.14 -70.63
N ASP A 177 -102.78 -114.34 -70.17
CA ASP A 177 -103.59 -115.41 -70.83
C ASP A 177 -103.12 -116.70 -71.60
N LEU A 178 -103.80 -117.82 -71.21
CA LEU A 178 -104.39 -119.01 -71.93
C LEU A 178 -103.59 -120.18 -72.62
N LEU A 179 -103.65 -121.37 -71.99
CA LEU A 179 -104.36 -122.66 -72.32
C LEU A 179 -104.53 -123.19 -73.80
N PRO A 180 -104.90 -124.49 -74.07
CA PRO A 180 -104.21 -125.76 -73.73
C PRO A 180 -104.36 -126.94 -74.78
N ALA A 181 -103.84 -128.14 -74.43
CA ALA A 181 -104.43 -129.49 -74.68
C ALA A 181 -104.32 -130.24 -76.04
N ALA A 182 -104.45 -131.59 -76.13
CA ALA A 182 -104.09 -132.70 -75.19
C ALA A 182 -104.28 -134.12 -75.81
N VAL A 183 -103.82 -135.16 -75.08
CA VAL A 183 -104.21 -136.60 -75.10
C VAL A 183 -104.02 -137.44 -76.39
N LYS A 184 -102.84 -138.06 -76.54
CA LYS A 184 -102.75 -139.48 -77.00
C LYS A 184 -101.55 -140.30 -76.50
N ALA A 185 -100.82 -139.83 -75.48
CA ALA A 185 -99.65 -140.51 -74.91
C ALA A 185 -99.94 -141.22 -73.56
N LEU A 186 -101.20 -141.56 -73.28
CA LEU A 186 -101.76 -141.70 -71.91
C LEU A 186 -101.17 -142.81 -70.99
N GLN A 187 -100.19 -143.58 -71.45
CA GLN A 187 -99.48 -144.60 -70.67
C GLN A 187 -97.97 -144.31 -70.59
N GLU A 188 -97.36 -143.74 -71.63
CA GLU A 188 -96.06 -143.06 -71.49
C GLU A 188 -96.19 -141.86 -70.54
N THR A 189 -97.32 -141.14 -70.52
CA THR A 189 -97.61 -140.09 -69.53
C THR A 189 -97.79 -140.60 -68.11
N ALA A 190 -97.82 -141.91 -67.84
CA ALA A 190 -97.77 -142.38 -66.46
C ALA A 190 -96.33 -142.23 -65.94
N ALA A 191 -95.37 -142.87 -66.63
CA ALA A 191 -93.94 -142.74 -66.32
C ALA A 191 -93.42 -141.30 -66.54
N MET A 192 -93.83 -140.63 -67.62
CA MET A 192 -93.53 -139.21 -67.88
C MET A 192 -94.31 -138.24 -66.98
N ALA A 193 -95.26 -138.69 -66.16
CA ALA A 193 -95.80 -137.92 -65.04
C ALA A 193 -95.21 -138.33 -63.68
N GLU A 194 -94.37 -139.36 -63.61
CA GLU A 194 -93.50 -139.63 -62.45
C GLU A 194 -92.17 -138.93 -62.63
N LEU A 195 -91.48 -139.19 -63.73
CA LEU A 195 -90.37 -138.36 -64.18
C LEU A 195 -90.81 -136.89 -64.37
N GLY A 196 -92.07 -136.65 -64.75
CA GLY A 196 -92.66 -135.30 -64.81
C GLY A 196 -92.93 -134.68 -63.44
N ARG A 197 -93.37 -135.46 -62.44
CA ARG A 197 -93.48 -135.01 -61.04
C ARG A 197 -92.11 -134.75 -60.43
N GLU A 198 -91.12 -135.60 -60.70
CA GLU A 198 -89.73 -135.42 -60.28
C GLU A 198 -89.09 -134.21 -60.96
N LEU A 199 -89.30 -134.00 -62.27
CA LEU A 199 -88.85 -132.80 -62.98
C LEU A 199 -89.56 -131.53 -62.49
N GLN A 200 -90.86 -131.60 -62.12
CA GLN A 200 -91.57 -130.49 -61.48
C GLN A 200 -91.07 -130.20 -60.07
N LEU A 201 -90.72 -131.23 -59.29
CA LEU A 201 -90.16 -131.10 -57.95
C LEU A 201 -88.74 -130.52 -58.03
N MET A 202 -87.88 -131.06 -58.91
CA MET A 202 -86.54 -130.53 -59.20
C MET A 202 -86.60 -129.12 -59.79
N ALA A 203 -87.62 -128.77 -60.57
CA ALA A 203 -87.84 -127.40 -61.03
C ALA A 203 -88.27 -126.48 -59.88
N ALA A 204 -89.18 -126.92 -59.01
CA ALA A 204 -89.58 -126.16 -57.83
C ALA A 204 -88.43 -125.98 -56.82
N GLU A 205 -87.58 -126.99 -56.64
CA GLU A 205 -86.33 -126.90 -55.88
C GLU A 205 -85.34 -125.95 -56.56
N ARG A 206 -85.07 -126.10 -57.86
CA ARG A 206 -84.22 -125.18 -58.64
C ARG A 206 -84.71 -123.75 -58.53
N ASP A 207 -86.02 -123.52 -58.59
CA ASP A 207 -86.61 -122.18 -58.55
C ASP A 207 -86.62 -121.63 -57.11
N SER A 208 -86.75 -122.49 -56.10
CA SER A 208 -86.49 -122.15 -54.69
C SER A 208 -85.02 -121.79 -54.44
N PHE A 209 -84.07 -122.55 -54.99
CA PHE A 209 -82.64 -122.25 -54.96
C PHE A 209 -82.32 -120.97 -55.73
N SER A 210 -82.94 -120.74 -56.89
CA SER A 210 -82.81 -119.51 -57.68
C SER A 210 -83.31 -118.31 -56.89
N SER A 211 -84.48 -118.42 -56.24
CA SER A 211 -85.04 -117.39 -55.37
C SER A 211 -84.14 -117.12 -54.16
N ARG A 212 -83.58 -118.16 -53.54
CA ARG A 212 -82.59 -118.04 -52.45
C ARG A 212 -81.29 -117.37 -52.92
N VAL A 213 -80.79 -117.70 -54.10
CA VAL A 213 -79.58 -117.07 -54.69
C VAL A 213 -79.84 -115.62 -55.07
N GLN A 214 -81.01 -115.29 -55.62
CA GLN A 214 -81.42 -113.91 -55.88
C GLN A 214 -81.58 -113.11 -54.58
N GLN A 215 -82.20 -113.70 -53.55
CA GLN A 215 -82.33 -113.09 -52.22
C GLN A 215 -80.97 -112.86 -51.55
N LEU A 216 -80.06 -113.84 -51.58
CA LEU A 216 -78.69 -113.72 -51.07
C LEU A 216 -77.87 -112.69 -51.87
N SER A 217 -78.03 -112.62 -53.19
CA SER A 217 -77.39 -111.61 -54.04
C SER A 217 -77.88 -110.20 -53.69
N LEU A 218 -79.19 -110.02 -53.48
CA LEU A 218 -79.77 -108.74 -53.09
C LEU A 218 -79.38 -108.34 -51.66
N GLN A 219 -79.26 -109.30 -50.73
CA GLN A 219 -78.68 -109.09 -49.40
C GLN A 219 -77.19 -108.71 -49.47
N GLN A 220 -76.40 -109.36 -50.34
CA GLN A 220 -74.99 -109.00 -50.56
C GLN A 220 -74.84 -107.61 -51.18
N GLN A 221 -75.71 -107.21 -52.11
CA GLN A 221 -75.75 -105.87 -52.67
C GLN A 221 -76.13 -104.81 -51.62
N GLY A 222 -77.13 -105.09 -50.77
CA GLY A 222 -77.49 -104.24 -49.64
C GLY A 222 -76.34 -104.05 -48.66
N ALA A 223 -75.75 -105.15 -48.17
CA ALA A 223 -74.61 -105.11 -47.27
C ALA A 223 -73.37 -104.44 -47.90
N ALA A 224 -73.15 -104.60 -49.21
CA ALA A 224 -72.07 -103.90 -49.91
C ALA A 224 -72.32 -102.38 -50.00
N ALA A 225 -73.57 -101.94 -50.17
CA ALA A 225 -73.94 -100.53 -50.16
C ALA A 225 -73.83 -99.91 -48.75
N GLU A 226 -74.26 -100.64 -47.71
CA GLU A 226 -74.07 -100.23 -46.31
C GLU A 226 -72.58 -100.10 -45.96
N LEU A 227 -71.76 -101.05 -46.38
CA LEU A 227 -70.31 -101.07 -46.12
C LEU A 227 -69.57 -100.00 -46.97
N ALA A 228 -70.11 -99.63 -48.14
CA ALA A 228 -69.65 -98.45 -48.87
C ALA A 228 -69.97 -97.15 -48.12
N GLY A 229 -71.22 -96.93 -47.73
CA GLY A 229 -71.62 -95.75 -46.94
C GLY A 229 -70.87 -95.62 -45.61
N ALA A 230 -70.59 -96.74 -44.94
CA ALA A 230 -69.77 -96.76 -43.72
C ALA A 230 -68.29 -96.39 -43.98
N ARG A 231 -67.74 -96.68 -45.17
CA ARG A 231 -66.40 -96.23 -45.56
C ARG A 231 -66.38 -94.75 -45.88
N ASP A 232 -67.39 -94.24 -46.58
CA ASP A 232 -67.51 -92.81 -46.91
C ASP A 232 -67.68 -91.96 -45.65
N GLU A 233 -68.48 -92.42 -44.69
CA GLU A 233 -68.62 -91.79 -43.37
C GLU A 233 -67.32 -91.85 -42.56
N LEU A 234 -66.60 -92.98 -42.57
CA LEU A 234 -65.30 -93.09 -41.89
C LEU A 234 -64.24 -92.20 -42.54
N ALA A 235 -64.28 -92.02 -43.87
CA ALA A 235 -63.44 -91.06 -44.58
C ALA A 235 -63.81 -89.61 -44.21
N ARG A 236 -65.10 -89.28 -44.11
CA ARG A 236 -65.59 -87.96 -43.66
C ARG A 236 -65.11 -87.66 -42.23
N LEU A 237 -65.31 -88.57 -41.29
CA LEU A 237 -64.86 -88.42 -39.89
C LEU A 237 -63.33 -88.35 -39.78
N THR A 238 -62.59 -89.02 -40.67
CA THR A 238 -61.13 -88.90 -40.76
C THR A 238 -60.71 -87.50 -41.22
N ALA A 239 -61.36 -86.94 -42.25
CA ALA A 239 -61.10 -85.58 -42.71
C ALA A 239 -61.49 -84.53 -41.65
N GLU A 240 -62.59 -84.72 -40.93
CA GLU A 240 -63.00 -83.84 -39.82
C GLU A 240 -62.00 -83.89 -38.66
N ARG A 241 -61.52 -85.08 -38.27
CA ARG A 241 -60.43 -85.26 -37.30
C ARG A 241 -59.17 -84.49 -37.71
N ASP A 242 -58.76 -84.60 -38.98
CA ASP A 242 -57.51 -84.01 -39.45
C ASP A 242 -57.63 -82.48 -39.62
N ALA A 243 -58.81 -81.97 -39.95
CA ALA A 243 -59.13 -80.55 -39.89
C ALA A 243 -59.07 -80.01 -38.44
N ILE A 244 -59.66 -80.72 -37.47
CA ILE A 244 -59.62 -80.36 -36.04
C ILE A 244 -58.19 -80.42 -35.49
N SER A 245 -57.40 -81.44 -35.86
CA SER A 245 -55.98 -81.56 -35.52
C SER A 245 -55.18 -80.36 -36.04
N THR A 246 -55.43 -79.95 -37.28
CA THR A 246 -54.82 -78.76 -37.90
C THR A 246 -55.22 -77.47 -37.17
N GLN A 247 -56.48 -77.33 -36.77
CA GLN A 247 -56.95 -76.18 -35.98
C GLN A 247 -56.30 -76.14 -34.59
N LEU A 248 -56.14 -77.28 -33.92
CA LEU A 248 -55.45 -77.38 -32.62
C LEU A 248 -53.97 -76.98 -32.73
N GLN A 249 -53.27 -77.41 -33.80
CA GLN A 249 -51.89 -76.97 -34.06
C GLN A 249 -51.80 -75.46 -34.28
N GLN A 250 -52.70 -74.87 -35.08
CA GLN A 250 -52.76 -73.43 -35.30
C GLN A 250 -53.08 -72.64 -34.02
N LEU A 251 -53.96 -73.16 -33.15
CA LEU A 251 -54.27 -72.54 -31.86
C LEU A 251 -53.11 -72.65 -30.87
N SER A 252 -52.38 -73.77 -30.84
CA SER A 252 -51.16 -73.91 -30.03
C SER A 252 -50.09 -72.91 -30.47
N ALA A 253 -49.82 -72.82 -31.78
CA ALA A 253 -48.84 -71.87 -32.32
C ALA A 253 -49.18 -70.41 -31.96
N ARG A 254 -50.45 -70.01 -32.08
CA ARG A 254 -50.94 -68.69 -31.63
C ARG A 254 -50.85 -68.48 -30.13
N HIS A 255 -51.12 -69.52 -29.33
CA HIS A 255 -50.96 -69.44 -27.87
C HIS A 255 -49.50 -69.19 -27.50
N ASP A 256 -48.56 -69.91 -28.11
CA ASP A 256 -47.13 -69.77 -27.81
C ASP A 256 -46.55 -68.44 -28.35
N GLU A 257 -47.04 -67.94 -29.49
CA GLU A 257 -46.81 -66.57 -29.97
C GLU A 257 -47.27 -65.53 -28.93
N LYS A 258 -48.52 -65.61 -28.45
CA LYS A 258 -49.03 -64.68 -27.42
C LYS A 258 -48.36 -64.84 -26.06
N LYS A 259 -47.88 -66.04 -25.72
CA LYS A 259 -47.05 -66.29 -24.53
C LYS A 259 -45.68 -65.61 -24.64
N ALA A 260 -45.06 -65.61 -25.83
CA ALA A 260 -43.81 -64.91 -26.11
C ALA A 260 -43.99 -63.37 -26.13
N GLU A 261 -45.09 -62.86 -26.70
CA GLU A 261 -45.47 -61.45 -26.59
C GLU A 261 -45.62 -61.02 -25.11
N LEU A 262 -46.30 -61.84 -24.29
CA LEU A 262 -46.50 -61.57 -22.87
C LEU A 262 -45.21 -61.63 -22.04
N SER A 263 -44.23 -62.48 -22.37
CA SER A 263 -42.91 -62.40 -21.74
C SER A 263 -42.16 -61.13 -22.16
N GLY A 264 -42.11 -60.82 -23.46
CA GLY A 264 -41.45 -59.61 -23.95
C GLY A 264 -42.09 -58.31 -23.44
N ALA A 265 -43.38 -58.31 -23.14
CA ALA A 265 -44.09 -57.21 -22.47
C ALA A 265 -43.70 -57.09 -20.98
N ARG A 266 -43.57 -58.21 -20.26
CA ARG A 266 -43.10 -58.22 -18.86
C ARG A 266 -41.66 -57.75 -18.75
N ASP A 267 -40.78 -58.16 -19.67
CA ASP A 267 -39.38 -57.74 -19.68
C ASP A 267 -39.24 -56.22 -19.92
N LYS A 268 -40.08 -55.65 -20.80
CA LYS A 268 -40.18 -54.19 -21.00
C LYS A 268 -40.69 -53.49 -19.75
N LEU A 269 -41.71 -54.02 -19.08
CA LEU A 269 -42.24 -53.46 -17.84
C LEU A 269 -41.19 -53.46 -16.72
N ALA A 270 -40.40 -54.54 -16.60
CA ALA A 270 -39.33 -54.66 -15.62
C ALA A 270 -38.22 -53.62 -15.87
N ARG A 271 -37.81 -53.42 -17.13
CA ARG A 271 -36.84 -52.38 -17.51
C ARG A 271 -37.34 -50.97 -17.19
N LEU A 272 -38.57 -50.63 -17.61
CA LEU A 272 -39.18 -49.33 -17.31
C LEU A 272 -39.36 -49.08 -15.81
N THR A 273 -39.57 -50.14 -15.01
CA THR A 273 -39.63 -50.05 -13.54
C THR A 273 -38.25 -49.74 -12.96
N ALA A 274 -37.20 -50.43 -13.41
CA ALA A 274 -35.82 -50.16 -12.98
C ALA A 274 -35.34 -48.76 -13.41
N GLU A 275 -35.71 -48.30 -14.62
CA GLU A 275 -35.45 -46.94 -15.10
C GLU A 275 -36.16 -45.88 -14.23
N ARG A 276 -37.45 -46.09 -13.90
CA ARG A 276 -38.20 -45.25 -12.96
C ARG A 276 -37.53 -45.18 -11.59
N ASP A 277 -37.07 -46.31 -11.07
CA ASP A 277 -36.50 -46.39 -9.72
C ASP A 277 -35.10 -45.75 -9.66
N ALA A 278 -34.31 -45.89 -10.74
CA ALA A 278 -33.06 -45.14 -10.92
C ALA A 278 -33.30 -43.63 -11.01
N LEU A 279 -34.28 -43.17 -11.80
CA LEU A 279 -34.64 -41.75 -11.91
C LEU A 279 -35.19 -41.19 -10.59
N SER A 280 -35.99 -41.97 -9.85
CA SER A 280 -36.46 -41.61 -8.51
C SER A 280 -35.30 -41.43 -7.52
N THR A 281 -34.31 -42.32 -7.58
CA THR A 281 -33.07 -42.23 -6.79
C THR A 281 -32.25 -40.98 -7.16
N GLN A 282 -32.13 -40.66 -8.46
CA GLN A 282 -31.46 -39.44 -8.92
C GLN A 282 -32.19 -38.17 -8.45
N LEU A 283 -33.53 -38.14 -8.50
CA LEU A 283 -34.32 -37.03 -7.99
C LEU A 283 -34.15 -36.83 -6.47
N GLN A 284 -34.06 -37.91 -5.69
CA GLN A 284 -33.75 -37.84 -4.27
C GLN A 284 -32.33 -37.28 -4.01
N GLN A 285 -31.33 -37.72 -4.77
CA GLN A 285 -29.96 -37.22 -4.67
C GLN A 285 -29.84 -35.73 -5.06
N LEU A 286 -30.55 -35.29 -6.11
CA LEU A 286 -30.62 -33.88 -6.48
C LEU A 286 -31.34 -33.04 -5.43
N SER A 287 -32.46 -33.53 -4.88
CA SER A 287 -33.19 -32.87 -3.80
C SER A 287 -32.34 -32.69 -2.53
N ALA A 288 -31.54 -33.70 -2.17
CA ALA A 288 -30.58 -33.61 -1.07
C ALA A 288 -29.52 -32.52 -1.33
N ARG A 289 -28.89 -32.53 -2.52
CA ARG A 289 -27.90 -31.51 -2.93
C ARG A 289 -28.44 -30.09 -3.01
N HIS A 290 -29.73 -29.93 -3.37
CA HIS A 290 -30.39 -28.63 -3.30
C HIS A 290 -30.58 -28.19 -1.84
N GLY A 291 -31.01 -29.07 -0.94
CA GLY A 291 -31.09 -28.76 0.49
C GLY A 291 -29.74 -28.44 1.15
N GLU A 292 -28.67 -29.13 0.74
CA GLU A 292 -27.29 -28.82 1.14
C GLU A 292 -26.88 -27.42 0.66
N SER A 293 -27.10 -27.12 -0.63
CA SER A 293 -26.84 -25.79 -1.23
C SER A 293 -27.63 -24.67 -0.55
N ASP A 294 -28.92 -24.89 -0.26
CA ASP A 294 -29.77 -23.91 0.44
C ASP A 294 -29.28 -23.66 1.87
N ALA A 295 -28.80 -24.69 2.57
CA ALA A 295 -28.18 -24.55 3.89
C ALA A 295 -26.82 -23.82 3.84
N GLU A 296 -26.08 -23.87 2.73
CA GLU A 296 -24.88 -23.03 2.51
C GLU A 296 -25.24 -21.58 2.17
N LEU A 297 -26.29 -21.37 1.37
CA LEU A 297 -26.82 -20.03 1.08
C LEU A 297 -27.39 -19.34 2.33
N CYS A 298 -27.98 -20.08 3.27
CA CYS A 298 -28.38 -19.52 4.56
C CYS A 298 -27.17 -19.12 5.41
N ARG A 299 -26.19 -20.02 5.60
CA ARG A 299 -24.97 -19.74 6.39
C ARG A 299 -24.17 -18.55 5.84
N THR A 300 -24.02 -18.44 4.53
CA THR A 300 -23.32 -17.31 3.89
C THR A 300 -24.10 -16.00 4.00
N ARG A 301 -25.45 -16.02 3.98
CA ARG A 301 -26.27 -14.83 4.27
C ARG A 301 -26.14 -14.39 5.72
N GLU A 302 -26.13 -15.31 6.67
CA GLU A 302 -25.91 -15.03 8.10
C GLU A 302 -24.53 -14.38 8.33
N GLU A 303 -23.49 -14.87 7.65
CA GLU A 303 -22.15 -14.28 7.69
C GLU A 303 -22.09 -12.89 7.06
N VAL A 304 -22.75 -12.65 5.91
CA VAL A 304 -22.85 -11.30 5.31
C VAL A 304 -23.57 -10.32 6.24
N VAL A 305 -24.62 -10.75 6.95
CA VAL A 305 -25.30 -9.92 7.97
C VAL A 305 -24.38 -9.64 9.16
N ARG A 306 -23.62 -10.63 9.63
CA ARG A 306 -22.63 -10.46 10.71
C ARG A 306 -21.56 -9.44 10.33
N LEU A 307 -20.96 -9.59 9.14
CA LEU A 307 -19.93 -8.69 8.62
C LEU A 307 -20.46 -7.27 8.36
N SER A 308 -21.73 -7.11 7.95
CA SER A 308 -22.35 -5.78 7.89
C SER A 308 -22.45 -5.14 9.27
N ALA A 309 -22.90 -5.88 10.30
CA ALA A 309 -22.97 -5.36 11.66
C ALA A 309 -21.59 -5.03 12.25
N GLU A 310 -20.55 -5.81 11.92
CA GLU A 310 -19.16 -5.51 12.27
C GLU A 310 -18.68 -4.21 11.58
N ARG A 311 -18.93 -4.03 10.29
CA ARG A 311 -18.67 -2.76 9.57
C ARG A 311 -19.38 -1.58 10.24
N ASP A 312 -20.66 -1.73 10.52
CA ASP A 312 -21.51 -0.65 11.07
C ASP A 312 -21.11 -0.26 12.50
N LEU A 313 -20.39 -1.13 13.22
CA LEU A 313 -19.73 -0.82 14.50
C LEU A 313 -18.35 -0.16 14.31
N ILE A 314 -17.65 -0.42 13.21
CA ILE A 314 -16.32 0.14 12.91
C ILE A 314 -16.42 1.56 12.32
N SER A 315 -17.35 1.82 11.40
CA SER A 315 -17.54 3.14 10.77
C SER A 315 -17.61 4.33 11.76
N PRO A 316 -18.41 4.31 12.86
CA PRO A 316 -18.42 5.41 13.83
C PRO A 316 -17.11 5.54 14.62
N ARG A 317 -16.33 4.46 14.77
CA ARG A 317 -15.00 4.51 15.41
C ARG A 317 -13.95 5.17 14.50
N LEU A 318 -14.05 4.96 13.19
CA LEU A 318 -13.20 5.65 12.21
C LEU A 318 -13.48 7.16 12.21
N LEU A 319 -14.76 7.56 12.15
CA LEU A 319 -15.15 8.97 12.28
C LEU A 319 -14.66 9.61 13.59
N GLN A 320 -14.76 8.90 14.72
CA GLN A 320 -14.24 9.38 16.00
C GLN A 320 -12.70 9.52 16.00
N LEU A 321 -11.97 8.64 15.30
CA LEU A 321 -10.53 8.76 15.13
C LEU A 321 -10.14 9.93 14.21
N GLU A 322 -10.90 10.18 13.15
CA GLU A 322 -10.73 11.33 12.26
C GLU A 322 -10.98 12.65 13.01
N GLU A 323 -12.04 12.75 13.82
CA GLU A 323 -12.29 13.91 14.70
C GLU A 323 -11.13 14.15 15.68
N LEU A 324 -10.62 13.09 16.32
CA LEU A 324 -9.47 13.17 17.23
C LEU A 324 -8.18 13.57 16.50
N GLN A 325 -7.96 13.08 15.27
CA GLN A 325 -6.81 13.44 14.45
C GLN A 325 -6.88 14.91 14.00
N GLN A 326 -8.05 15.39 13.59
CA GLN A 326 -8.26 16.81 13.26
C GLN A 326 -8.04 17.71 14.48
N LYS A 327 -8.53 17.31 15.66
CA LYS A 327 -8.30 18.04 16.91
C LYS A 327 -6.82 18.09 17.30
N ALA A 328 -6.11 16.97 17.23
CA ALA A 328 -4.68 16.89 17.50
C ALA A 328 -3.85 17.70 16.49
N ALA A 329 -4.24 17.71 15.21
CA ALA A 329 -3.63 18.56 14.19
C ALA A 329 -3.82 20.05 14.50
N GLY A 330 -5.02 20.45 14.93
CA GLY A 330 -5.32 21.83 15.35
C GLY A 330 -4.52 22.29 16.57
N GLU A 331 -4.43 21.44 17.60
CA GLU A 331 -3.58 21.68 18.78
C GLU A 331 -2.10 21.79 18.40
N LEU A 332 -1.63 20.96 17.47
CA LEU A 332 -0.27 21.00 16.96
C LEU A 332 0.02 22.24 16.09
N THR A 333 -0.95 22.77 15.34
CA THR A 333 -0.81 24.07 14.67
C THR A 333 -0.75 25.23 15.66
N GLN A 334 -1.59 25.23 16.70
CA GLN A 334 -1.55 26.26 17.76
C GLN A 334 -0.22 26.22 18.53
N ALA A 335 0.29 25.03 18.85
CA ALA A 335 1.60 24.88 19.48
C ALA A 335 2.75 25.39 18.58
N ARG A 336 2.68 25.18 17.26
CA ARG A 336 3.64 25.75 16.29
C ARG A 336 3.56 27.28 16.23
N GLU A 337 2.36 27.85 16.21
CA GLU A 337 2.15 29.31 16.24
C GLU A 337 2.68 29.93 17.53
N GLU A 338 2.46 29.29 18.69
CA GLU A 338 3.04 29.75 19.96
C GLU A 338 4.57 29.60 20.00
N CYS A 339 5.13 28.50 19.49
CA CYS A 339 6.59 28.37 19.35
C CYS A 339 7.17 29.44 18.42
N ALA A 340 6.49 29.80 17.32
CA ALA A 340 6.89 30.87 16.43
C ALA A 340 6.81 32.25 17.12
N ARG A 341 5.74 32.50 17.89
CA ARG A 341 5.58 33.73 18.69
C ARG A 341 6.70 33.88 19.72
N LEU A 342 6.96 32.83 20.51
CA LEU A 342 8.04 32.80 21.51
C LEU A 342 9.44 32.91 20.87
N THR A 343 9.62 32.41 19.64
CA THR A 343 10.85 32.59 18.87
C THR A 343 11.03 34.05 18.43
N ALA A 344 9.97 34.69 17.93
CA ALA A 344 10.00 36.11 17.59
C ALA A 344 10.19 37.01 18.82
N GLU A 345 9.57 36.69 19.96
CA GLU A 345 9.81 37.36 21.25
C GLU A 345 11.27 37.20 21.70
N ARG A 346 11.85 35.98 21.63
CA ARG A 346 13.28 35.72 21.91
C ARG A 346 14.18 36.56 21.02
N ASP A 347 13.89 36.63 19.73
CA ASP A 347 14.74 37.31 18.75
C ASP A 347 14.63 38.84 18.86
N ALA A 348 13.47 39.36 19.25
CA ALA A 348 13.29 40.76 19.64
C ALA A 348 14.04 41.14 20.95
N LEU A 349 14.33 40.17 21.83
CA LEU A 349 15.15 40.39 23.02
C LEU A 349 16.68 40.38 22.73
N LEU A 350 17.12 39.92 21.54
CA LEU A 350 18.53 39.95 21.15
C LEU A 350 19.12 41.37 21.01
N PRO A 351 18.51 42.33 20.29
CA PRO A 351 19.02 43.71 20.23
C PRO A 351 19.01 44.39 21.60
N LEU A 352 17.98 44.18 22.43
CA LEU A 352 17.96 44.69 23.80
C LEU A 352 19.11 44.10 24.67
N LYS A 353 19.60 42.91 24.33
CA LYS A 353 20.77 42.28 24.97
C LYS A 353 22.10 42.85 24.44
N THR A 354 22.18 43.37 23.22
CA THR A 354 23.35 44.11 22.73
C THR A 354 23.36 45.55 23.22
N GLU A 355 22.24 46.27 23.16
CA GLU A 355 22.06 47.59 23.76
C GLU A 355 22.43 47.59 25.25
N ARG A 356 22.03 46.56 26.02
CA ARG A 356 22.43 46.41 27.42
C ARG A 356 23.94 46.19 27.59
N LYS A 357 24.62 45.50 26.67
CA LYS A 357 26.10 45.37 26.70
C LYS A 357 26.77 46.70 26.39
N GLU A 358 26.27 47.42 25.40
CA GLU A 358 26.78 48.73 24.97
C GLU A 358 26.60 49.77 26.08
N ALA A 359 25.43 49.86 26.70
CA ALA A 359 25.17 50.73 27.85
C ALA A 359 26.01 50.36 29.10
N VAL A 360 26.36 49.08 29.28
CA VAL A 360 27.32 48.65 30.32
C VAL A 360 28.75 49.07 29.97
N ALA A 361 29.18 48.93 28.72
CA ALA A 361 30.49 49.39 28.26
C ALA A 361 30.62 50.93 28.33
N GLU A 362 29.57 51.67 27.94
CA GLU A 362 29.50 53.12 28.10
C GLU A 362 29.55 53.50 29.59
N LYS A 363 28.81 52.82 30.46
CA LYS A 363 28.89 53.04 31.92
C LYS A 363 30.32 52.82 32.43
N VAL A 364 31.02 51.79 31.98
CA VAL A 364 32.44 51.55 32.36
C VAL A 364 33.32 52.69 31.87
N ALA A 365 33.24 53.07 30.60
CA ALA A 365 34.03 54.17 30.03
C ALA A 365 33.72 55.54 30.67
N LEU A 366 32.47 55.79 31.08
CA LEU A 366 32.08 56.96 31.88
C LEU A 366 32.65 56.88 33.30
N THR A 367 32.68 55.70 33.93
CA THR A 367 33.29 55.49 35.26
C THR A 367 34.80 55.75 35.21
N GLU A 368 35.48 55.29 34.16
CA GLU A 368 36.91 55.55 33.95
C GLU A 368 37.21 57.03 33.67
N LYS A 369 36.38 57.70 32.86
CA LYS A 369 36.47 59.16 32.66
C LYS A 369 36.25 59.93 33.95
N LEU A 370 35.29 59.51 34.79
CA LEU A 370 35.01 60.12 36.08
C LEU A 370 36.21 59.97 37.02
N ARG A 371 36.78 58.76 37.13
CA ARG A 371 38.03 58.50 37.87
C ARG A 371 39.22 59.33 37.35
N GLY A 372 39.32 59.50 36.03
CA GLY A 372 40.34 60.36 35.40
C GLY A 372 40.16 61.84 35.76
N LEU A 373 38.91 62.33 35.82
CA LEU A 373 38.58 63.68 36.25
C LEU A 373 38.77 63.87 37.76
N GLU A 374 38.54 62.84 38.59
CA GLU A 374 38.85 62.86 40.02
C GLU A 374 40.36 63.02 40.24
N VAL A 375 41.20 62.23 39.57
CA VAL A 375 42.67 62.38 39.66
C VAL A 375 43.15 63.76 39.14
N GLN A 376 42.52 64.31 38.08
CA GLN A 376 42.79 65.68 37.65
C GLN A 376 42.32 66.73 38.67
N HIS A 377 41.22 66.49 39.38
CA HIS A 377 40.73 67.37 40.42
C HIS A 377 41.64 67.33 41.66
N GLU A 378 42.10 66.15 42.08
CA GLU A 378 43.10 65.99 43.14
C GLU A 378 44.42 66.69 42.78
N ALA A 379 44.91 66.52 41.55
CA ALA A 379 46.11 67.19 41.06
C ALA A 379 45.96 68.73 41.09
N THR A 380 44.85 69.27 40.55
CA THR A 380 44.60 70.73 40.57
C THR A 380 44.35 71.25 41.99
N CYS A 381 43.77 70.46 42.89
CA CYS A 381 43.68 70.80 44.31
C CYS A 381 45.06 70.82 44.98
N ALA A 382 45.96 69.89 44.67
CA ALA A 382 47.34 69.89 45.16
C ALA A 382 48.15 71.09 44.62
N GLU A 383 47.95 71.47 43.35
CA GLU A 383 48.52 72.70 42.78
C GLU A 383 47.96 73.96 43.45
N LEU A 384 46.65 74.01 43.72
CA LEU A 384 46.04 75.13 44.46
C LEU A 384 46.52 75.20 45.91
N CYS A 385 46.86 74.07 46.56
CA CYS A 385 47.53 74.06 47.86
C CYS A 385 48.95 74.62 47.76
N ARG A 386 49.78 74.17 46.79
CA ARG A 386 51.11 74.75 46.54
C ARG A 386 51.06 76.25 46.28
N ILE A 387 50.14 76.72 45.42
CA ILE A 387 49.94 78.14 45.12
C ILE A 387 49.50 78.92 46.37
N ARG A 388 48.73 78.32 47.28
CA ARG A 388 48.39 78.93 48.59
C ARG A 388 49.58 78.98 49.53
N GLU A 389 50.43 77.95 49.56
CA GLU A 389 51.67 77.92 50.33
C GLU A 389 52.68 78.95 49.81
N ASP A 390 52.80 79.10 48.49
CA ASP A 390 53.65 80.09 47.83
C ASP A 390 53.12 81.51 48.03
N LEU A 391 51.80 81.72 47.98
CA LEU A 391 51.19 82.98 48.34
C LEU A 391 51.40 83.31 49.82
N ALA A 392 51.31 82.31 50.72
CA ALA A 392 51.60 82.48 52.14
C ALA A 392 53.08 82.87 52.35
N ARG A 393 54.03 82.16 51.73
CA ARG A 393 55.46 82.52 51.71
C ARG A 393 55.65 83.97 51.23
N ALA A 394 55.12 84.32 50.07
CA ALA A 394 55.20 85.67 49.51
C ALA A 394 54.59 86.74 50.44
N THR A 395 53.50 86.45 51.17
CA THR A 395 53.00 87.37 52.20
C THR A 395 53.93 87.48 53.41
N THR A 396 54.54 86.39 53.88
CA THR A 396 55.53 86.47 54.97
C THR A 396 56.81 87.21 54.57
N GLU A 397 57.24 87.08 53.31
CA GLU A 397 58.36 87.84 52.73
C GLU A 397 58.01 89.33 52.61
N ARG A 398 56.83 89.67 52.06
CA ARG A 398 56.30 91.04 52.03
C ARG A 398 56.22 91.65 53.45
N ASP A 399 55.81 90.88 54.43
CA ASP A 399 55.64 91.33 55.82
C ASP A 399 56.97 91.36 56.60
N ALA A 400 58.00 90.66 56.11
CA ALA A 400 59.39 90.84 56.54
C ALA A 400 60.00 92.12 55.91
N LEU A 401 59.81 92.34 54.61
CA LEU A 401 60.21 93.58 53.92
C LEU A 401 59.52 94.82 54.51
N THR A 402 58.26 94.69 54.94
CA THR A 402 57.52 95.77 55.61
C THR A 402 58.10 96.08 57.00
N ARG A 403 58.58 95.07 57.74
CA ARG A 403 59.31 95.27 59.01
C ARG A 403 60.67 95.92 58.78
N ALA A 404 61.44 95.45 57.80
CA ALA A 404 62.71 96.09 57.42
C ALA A 404 62.51 97.56 57.01
N ALA A 405 61.43 97.89 56.31
CA ALA A 405 61.08 99.27 56.00
C ALA A 405 60.76 100.10 57.27
N GLN A 406 60.05 99.53 58.25
CA GLN A 406 59.82 100.18 59.55
C GLN A 406 61.13 100.39 60.35
N GLU A 407 62.06 99.44 60.31
CA GLU A 407 63.38 99.53 60.94
C GLU A 407 64.26 100.61 60.29
N THR A 408 64.20 100.80 58.96
CA THR A 408 64.82 101.98 58.32
C THR A 408 64.11 103.29 58.71
N GLY A 409 62.83 103.25 59.07
CA GLY A 409 62.07 104.38 59.58
C GLY A 409 62.51 104.83 60.98
N SER A 410 62.82 103.89 61.89
CA SER A 410 63.37 104.23 63.21
C SER A 410 64.79 104.79 63.11
N ALA A 411 65.65 104.20 62.27
CA ALA A 411 67.01 104.71 62.02
C ALA A 411 67.02 106.16 61.49
N ALA A 412 66.02 106.55 60.69
CA ALA A 412 65.88 107.92 60.20
C ALA A 412 65.56 108.95 61.32
N SER A 413 64.98 108.51 62.45
CA SER A 413 64.66 109.39 63.58
C SER A 413 65.87 109.71 64.47
N GLU A 414 66.80 108.75 64.63
CA GLU A 414 68.02 108.93 65.44
C GLU A 414 69.01 109.89 64.77
N LEU A 415 69.04 109.92 63.43
CA LEU A 415 69.84 110.88 62.65
C LEU A 415 69.38 112.34 62.81
N VAL A 416 68.17 112.58 63.35
CA VAL A 416 67.70 113.94 63.67
C VAL A 416 68.19 114.36 65.06
N SER A 417 68.10 113.50 66.08
CA SER A 417 68.53 113.85 67.45
C SER A 417 70.04 114.06 67.57
N LEU A 418 70.83 113.30 66.81
CA LEU A 418 72.29 113.49 66.70
C LEU A 418 72.69 114.83 66.06
N ARG A 419 71.80 115.45 65.26
CA ARG A 419 72.08 116.71 64.57
C ARG A 419 72.05 117.92 65.49
N ASP A 420 71.15 117.93 66.47
CA ASP A 420 71.01 119.05 67.41
C ASP A 420 72.10 119.01 68.49
N GLN A 421 72.51 117.82 68.94
CA GLN A 421 73.61 117.66 69.90
C GLN A 421 74.98 118.13 69.35
N ALA A 422 75.16 118.09 68.03
CA ALA A 422 76.38 118.57 67.37
C ALA A 422 76.58 120.10 67.48
N ALA A 423 75.50 120.88 67.63
CA ALA A 423 75.59 122.34 67.71
C ALA A 423 76.16 122.83 69.05
N GLU A 424 75.80 122.18 70.16
CA GLU A 424 76.15 122.63 71.52
C GLU A 424 77.64 122.40 71.84
N MET A 425 78.20 121.28 71.37
CA MET A 425 79.61 120.89 71.55
C MET A 425 80.61 121.89 70.96
N SER A 426 80.22 122.60 69.88
CA SER A 426 81.05 123.60 69.20
C SER A 426 81.47 124.77 70.13
N SER A 427 80.66 125.08 71.14
CA SER A 427 80.95 126.16 72.11
C SER A 427 82.11 125.83 73.07
N ARG A 428 82.26 124.56 73.47
CA ARG A 428 83.23 124.11 74.48
C ARG A 428 84.65 123.94 73.92
N GLY A 429 84.80 123.63 72.62
CA GLY A 429 86.09 123.35 71.99
C GLY A 429 87.14 124.46 72.13
N LYS A 430 86.71 125.74 72.17
CA LYS A 430 87.62 126.90 72.25
C LYS A 430 88.39 127.05 73.57
N LYS A 431 88.09 126.24 74.60
CA LYS A 431 88.92 126.12 75.82
C LYS A 431 89.80 124.86 75.86
N ALA A 432 89.61 123.88 74.98
CA ALA A 432 90.39 122.64 74.96
C ALA A 432 91.77 122.81 74.29
N HIS A 433 91.86 123.66 73.26
CA HIS A 433 93.04 123.80 72.39
C HIS A 433 94.30 124.40 73.04
N ARG A 434 94.28 124.70 74.35
CA ARG A 434 95.49 125.01 75.14
C ARG A 434 96.06 123.84 75.94
N ARG A 435 95.31 122.73 76.08
CA ARG A 435 95.78 121.49 76.74
C ARG A 435 96.24 120.42 75.75
N THR A 436 95.82 120.50 74.48
CA THR A 436 96.25 119.55 73.44
C THR A 436 97.77 119.56 73.21
N VAL A 437 98.42 120.73 73.34
CA VAL A 437 99.89 120.87 73.21
C VAL A 437 100.65 120.20 74.36
N GLU A 438 100.05 120.05 75.54
CA GLU A 438 100.65 119.33 76.67
C GLU A 438 100.44 117.82 76.53
N VAL A 439 99.24 117.40 76.09
CA VAL A 439 98.90 115.98 75.84
C VAL A 439 99.68 115.39 74.65
N GLU A 440 100.08 116.18 73.66
CA GLU A 440 100.94 115.73 72.55
C GLU A 440 102.34 115.27 73.01
N ALA A 441 102.83 115.75 74.17
CA ALA A 441 104.05 115.22 74.79
C ALA A 441 103.80 113.91 75.57
N GLU A 442 102.64 113.78 76.22
CA GLU A 442 102.25 112.56 76.96
C GLU A 442 101.91 111.40 76.01
N ASN A 443 101.33 111.68 74.84
CA ASN A 443 101.03 110.70 73.81
C ASN A 443 102.28 109.98 73.26
N ALA A 444 103.45 110.60 73.28
CA ALA A 444 104.70 109.92 72.93
C ALA A 444 105.08 108.84 73.97
N SER A 445 104.89 109.12 75.27
CA SER A 445 105.17 108.16 76.36
C SER A 445 104.09 107.08 76.51
N LEU A 446 102.88 107.34 76.02
CA LEU A 446 101.79 106.35 76.00
C LEU A 446 101.82 105.46 74.75
N ALA A 447 102.29 105.94 73.59
CA ALA A 447 102.45 105.12 72.39
C ALA A 447 103.44 103.95 72.61
N GLU A 448 104.54 104.20 73.32
CA GLU A 448 105.53 103.17 73.69
C GLU A 448 104.89 102.07 74.55
N LYS A 449 104.07 102.45 75.53
CA LYS A 449 103.35 101.52 76.41
C LYS A 449 102.17 100.82 75.73
N LEU A 450 101.57 101.44 74.71
CA LEU A 450 100.56 100.80 73.87
C LEU A 450 101.20 99.72 73.00
N ALA A 451 102.39 99.95 72.43
CA ALA A 451 103.13 98.92 71.70
C ALA A 451 103.54 97.73 72.60
N GLU A 452 103.96 97.98 73.84
CA GLU A 452 104.23 96.91 74.81
C GLU A 452 102.95 96.15 75.20
N ALA A 453 101.83 96.85 75.42
CA ALA A 453 100.54 96.24 75.73
C ALA A 453 99.99 95.42 74.54
N GLU A 454 100.13 95.90 73.31
CA GLU A 454 99.73 95.18 72.09
C GLU A 454 100.58 93.93 71.87
N GLN A 455 101.89 93.95 72.16
CA GLN A 455 102.70 92.72 72.17
C GLN A 455 102.31 91.73 73.26
N GLN A 456 101.86 92.19 74.43
CA GLN A 456 101.34 91.30 75.48
C GLN A 456 99.95 90.74 75.13
N ILE A 457 99.07 91.55 74.52
CA ILE A 457 97.76 91.10 74.05
C ILE A 457 97.88 90.13 72.88
N LEU A 458 98.82 90.32 71.94
CA LEU A 458 99.09 89.36 70.85
C LEU A 458 99.66 88.03 71.37
N LYS A 459 100.50 88.05 72.41
CA LYS A 459 100.96 86.83 73.08
C LYS A 459 99.81 86.11 73.78
N LEU A 460 99.01 86.83 74.57
CA LEU A 460 97.89 86.25 75.31
C LEU A 460 96.71 85.85 74.40
N SER A 461 96.53 86.46 73.23
CA SER A 461 95.59 85.95 72.22
C SER A 461 96.13 84.69 71.56
N ALA A 462 97.41 84.69 71.14
CA ALA A 462 98.03 83.50 70.55
C ALA A 462 97.99 82.29 71.52
N GLU A 463 98.38 82.46 72.79
CA GLU A 463 98.33 81.39 73.79
C GLU A 463 96.90 80.94 74.12
N ARG A 464 95.92 81.86 74.12
CA ARG A 464 94.52 81.52 74.43
C ARG A 464 93.80 80.89 73.23
N ASP A 465 94.23 81.21 72.01
CA ASP A 465 93.63 80.69 70.78
C ASP A 465 94.34 79.39 70.34
N THR A 466 95.62 79.14 70.68
CA THR A 466 96.17 77.77 70.72
C THR A 466 95.45 76.94 71.78
N GLN A 467 95.30 77.43 73.01
CA GLN A 467 94.51 76.72 74.04
C GLN A 467 93.00 76.60 73.74
N ARG A 468 92.51 77.14 72.62
CA ARG A 468 91.18 76.85 72.07
C ARG A 468 91.29 75.83 70.95
N ALA A 469 92.21 76.01 70.00
CA ALA A 469 92.54 74.99 69.00
C ALA A 469 92.86 73.63 69.64
N ASP A 470 93.68 73.58 70.69
CA ASP A 470 94.02 72.36 71.43
C ASP A 470 92.77 71.73 72.10
N ARG A 471 91.86 72.56 72.65
CA ARG A 471 90.64 72.08 73.33
C ARG A 471 89.50 71.73 72.41
N ASP A 472 89.48 72.27 71.19
CA ASP A 472 88.51 71.95 70.15
C ASP A 472 89.03 70.81 69.25
N ALA A 473 90.36 70.66 69.11
CA ALA A 473 91.02 69.45 68.62
C ALA A 473 90.82 68.28 69.59
N GLU A 474 91.08 68.44 70.90
CA GLU A 474 90.76 67.39 71.88
C GLU A 474 89.26 67.02 71.92
N ARG A 475 88.35 67.92 71.51
CA ARG A 475 86.93 67.60 71.35
C ARG A 475 86.66 66.87 70.06
N ALA A 476 87.22 67.33 68.94
CA ALA A 476 87.17 66.63 67.67
C ALA A 476 87.73 65.21 67.80
N ASP A 477 88.86 65.02 68.48
CA ASP A 477 89.46 63.72 68.77
C ASP A 477 88.58 62.90 69.71
N ARG A 478 87.98 63.48 70.77
CA ARG A 478 87.10 62.73 71.70
C ARG A 478 85.73 62.40 71.11
N ASP A 479 85.25 63.17 70.14
CA ASP A 479 83.98 62.95 69.47
C ASP A 479 84.17 62.12 68.19
N ALA A 480 85.35 62.15 67.56
CA ALA A 480 85.82 61.15 66.60
C ALA A 480 86.08 59.80 67.30
N GLU A 481 86.75 59.76 68.45
CA GLU A 481 86.85 58.54 69.27
C GLU A 481 85.48 58.04 69.74
N ARG A 482 84.46 58.91 69.89
CA ARG A 482 83.08 58.46 70.12
C ARG A 482 82.47 57.88 68.86
N ALA A 483 82.59 58.56 67.72
CA ALA A 483 82.13 58.06 66.44
C ALA A 483 82.79 56.72 66.09
N ASP A 484 84.10 56.56 66.32
CA ASP A 484 84.85 55.32 66.13
C ASP A 484 84.44 54.25 67.16
N ARG A 485 84.22 54.60 68.44
CA ARG A 485 83.72 53.63 69.43
C ARG A 485 82.24 53.27 69.22
N GLU A 486 81.45 54.12 68.59
CA GLU A 486 80.05 53.85 68.27
C GLU A 486 79.91 53.14 66.92
N ALA A 487 80.79 53.41 65.96
CA ALA A 487 81.00 52.61 64.76
C ALA A 487 81.56 51.24 65.10
N GLU A 488 82.59 51.12 65.95
CA GLU A 488 83.13 49.83 66.41
C GLU A 488 82.13 49.09 67.31
N ARG A 489 81.23 49.79 68.04
CA ARG A 489 80.08 49.14 68.71
C ARG A 489 79.03 48.70 67.71
N ALA A 490 78.71 49.49 66.69
CA ALA A 490 77.76 49.13 65.65
C ALA A 490 78.28 47.98 64.79
N GLU A 491 79.58 47.95 64.48
CA GLU A 491 80.29 46.89 63.78
C GLU A 491 80.41 45.65 64.66
N ARG A 492 80.77 45.76 65.94
CA ARG A 492 80.73 44.62 66.88
C ARG A 492 79.31 44.17 67.25
N LEU A 493 78.27 44.99 67.02
CA LEU A 493 76.86 44.60 67.14
C LEU A 493 76.32 44.02 65.83
N ALA A 494 76.83 44.45 64.67
CA ALA A 494 76.58 43.85 63.36
C ALA A 494 77.28 42.48 63.30
N GLU A 495 78.58 42.39 63.58
CA GLU A 495 79.29 41.12 63.76
C GLU A 495 78.74 40.26 64.92
N ARG A 496 77.97 40.82 65.86
CA ARG A 496 77.24 39.99 66.84
C ARG A 496 75.93 39.52 66.26
N ALA A 497 75.10 40.38 65.69
CA ALA A 497 73.88 39.97 65.01
C ALA A 497 74.16 38.98 63.85
N GLU A 498 75.26 39.14 63.13
CA GLU A 498 75.71 38.28 62.04
C GLU A 498 76.36 36.99 62.57
N ARG A 499 77.21 37.04 63.61
CA ARG A 499 77.68 35.80 64.26
C ARG A 499 76.58 35.08 65.03
N ASP A 500 75.57 35.77 65.52
CA ASP A 500 74.44 35.22 66.28
C ASP A 500 73.32 34.76 65.33
N ALA A 501 73.25 35.30 64.11
CA ALA A 501 72.51 34.71 62.99
C ALA A 501 73.25 33.49 62.41
N GLU A 502 74.58 33.55 62.20
CA GLU A 502 75.39 32.38 61.86
C GLU A 502 75.32 31.32 62.97
N ARG A 503 75.27 31.71 64.25
CA ARG A 503 75.07 30.77 65.37
C ARG A 503 73.65 30.26 65.39
N ALA A 504 72.61 31.08 65.24
CA ALA A 504 71.24 30.58 65.13
C ALA A 504 71.07 29.61 63.96
N GLN A 505 71.73 29.85 62.82
CA GLN A 505 71.75 28.93 61.67
C GLN A 505 72.62 27.69 61.94
N ARG A 506 73.79 27.83 62.60
CA ARG A 506 74.60 26.70 63.06
C ARG A 506 73.91 25.86 64.13
N ASP A 507 73.14 26.47 65.04
CA ASP A 507 72.52 25.86 66.23
C ASP A 507 71.14 25.28 65.90
N ALA A 508 70.43 25.86 64.92
CA ALA A 508 69.35 25.17 64.22
C ALA A 508 69.87 23.91 63.48
N ALA A 509 71.08 23.96 62.93
CA ALA A 509 71.76 22.77 62.40
C ALA A 509 72.36 21.85 63.50
N LEU A 510 72.75 22.39 64.66
CA LEU A 510 73.39 21.71 65.80
C LEU A 510 72.41 21.22 66.87
N LYS A 511 71.11 21.26 66.60
CA LYS A 511 70.11 20.36 67.20
C LYS A 511 70.33 18.87 66.83
N ARG A 512 71.57 18.49 66.47
CA ARG A 512 72.03 17.23 65.87
C ARG A 512 73.41 16.77 66.35
N ALA A 513 73.96 17.36 67.42
CA ALA A 513 75.09 16.78 68.15
C ALA A 513 74.60 16.26 69.51
N ASP A 514 74.76 17.05 70.57
CA ASP A 514 74.57 16.67 71.97
C ASP A 514 73.58 17.66 72.61
N GLU A 515 72.53 17.31 73.37
CA GLU A 515 72.39 16.28 74.42
C GLU A 515 73.49 16.34 75.50
N VAL A 516 73.35 17.24 76.49
CA VAL A 516 73.56 16.98 77.95
C VAL A 516 73.53 18.28 78.77
N ALA A 517 72.88 18.23 79.95
CA ALA A 517 72.90 19.20 81.08
C ALA A 517 72.52 20.68 80.80
N ALA A 518 71.48 21.29 81.40
CA ALA A 518 71.18 21.51 82.84
C ALA A 518 72.08 22.58 83.52
N ALA A 519 71.59 23.51 84.35
CA ALA A 519 70.22 23.94 84.67
C ALA A 519 70.20 25.25 85.53
N SER A 520 69.03 25.90 85.62
CA SER A 520 68.48 26.70 86.75
C SER A 520 69.25 27.86 87.45
N GLY A 521 68.61 29.05 87.45
CA GLY A 521 68.52 29.96 88.62
C GLY A 521 69.66 30.98 88.87
N GLU A 522 69.51 31.99 89.75
CA GLU A 522 68.32 32.61 90.39
C GLU A 522 68.69 33.93 91.13
N ALA A 523 67.78 34.92 91.23
CA ALA A 523 67.79 36.12 92.13
C ALA A 523 68.97 37.15 92.04
N GLY A 524 68.91 38.38 92.59
CA GLY A 524 67.75 39.20 93.05
C GLY A 524 68.07 40.41 93.97
N ALA A 525 67.24 41.47 93.89
CA ALA A 525 66.87 42.50 94.91
C ALA A 525 67.83 43.63 95.44
N GLY A 526 67.26 44.84 95.60
CA GLY A 526 67.59 45.89 96.61
C GLY A 526 68.54 47.05 96.24
N ASP A 527 68.53 48.25 96.89
CA ASP A 527 67.49 48.93 97.69
C ASP A 527 67.79 50.45 97.94
N MET A 528 66.75 51.25 98.27
CA MET A 528 66.65 52.51 99.06
C MET A 528 67.62 53.74 99.01
N ALA A 529 67.02 54.92 98.71
CA ALA A 529 66.94 56.18 99.51
C ALA A 529 68.00 57.36 99.49
N LEU A 530 67.53 58.54 99.01
CA LEU A 530 67.43 59.91 99.65
C LEU A 530 68.66 60.67 100.26
N PRO A 531 68.62 62.01 100.54
CA PRO A 531 67.73 63.13 100.10
C PRO A 531 68.41 64.53 99.78
N ASP A 532 67.57 65.49 99.34
CA ASP A 532 67.48 66.96 99.67
C ASP A 532 68.49 68.10 99.29
N GLU A 533 67.87 69.24 98.86
CA GLU A 533 68.13 70.68 99.14
C GLU A 533 69.53 71.31 98.83
N LEU A 534 69.73 72.36 98.00
CA LEU A 534 68.95 73.60 97.79
C LEU A 534 69.56 74.52 96.69
N SER A 535 68.72 75.36 96.05
CA SER A 535 69.03 76.68 95.42
C SER A 535 70.02 76.77 94.21
N GLY A 536 69.72 77.48 93.11
CA GLY A 536 68.49 78.20 92.74
C GLY A 536 68.66 79.19 91.57
N ALA A 537 67.55 79.52 90.90
CA ALA A 537 67.36 80.55 89.84
C ALA A 537 68.09 80.37 88.47
N ALA A 538 67.50 80.72 87.32
CA ALA A 538 66.09 80.99 86.98
C ALA A 538 65.82 80.94 85.45
N SER A 539 64.56 80.67 85.09
CA SER A 539 63.85 81.10 83.86
C SER A 539 64.26 80.58 82.45
N LEU A 540 63.52 79.55 81.98
CA LEU A 540 62.58 79.56 80.83
C LEU A 540 63.06 79.96 79.39
N PRO A 541 62.41 79.45 78.29
CA PRO A 541 61.74 78.13 78.14
C PRO A 541 61.79 77.48 76.71
N SER A 542 61.19 76.28 76.63
CA SER A 542 60.41 75.72 75.49
C SER A 542 61.07 75.04 74.25
N ASN A 543 60.70 73.75 74.10
CA ASN A 543 60.39 72.98 72.87
C ASN A 543 61.54 72.51 71.92
N LEU A 544 61.46 71.37 71.20
CA LEU A 544 60.96 69.97 71.42
C LEU A 544 61.12 69.16 70.08
N PRO A 545 61.55 67.87 70.07
CA PRO A 545 61.61 66.98 68.88
C PRO A 545 60.42 65.97 68.81
N PRO A 546 60.20 65.19 67.71
CA PRO A 546 60.97 63.97 67.35
C PRO A 546 61.74 64.10 65.99
N PHE A 547 62.47 63.12 65.41
CA PHE A 547 62.70 61.65 65.61
C PHE A 547 61.78 60.62 64.88
N LEU A 548 62.29 59.38 64.73
CA LEU A 548 61.96 58.33 63.72
C LEU A 548 60.98 57.20 64.18
N GLN A 549 60.25 56.58 63.22
CA GLN A 549 59.88 55.12 63.02
C GLN A 549 59.34 54.25 64.22
N PRO A 550 58.93 52.94 64.12
CA PRO A 550 58.99 51.92 63.03
C PRO A 550 57.75 50.96 62.80
N GLU A 551 57.92 50.02 61.83
CA GLU A 551 57.47 48.60 61.56
C GLU A 551 56.73 47.67 62.60
N PRO A 552 56.38 46.36 62.34
CA PRO A 552 56.21 45.52 61.09
C PRO A 552 55.06 44.39 61.07
N GLU A 553 54.81 43.77 59.88
CA GLU A 553 54.56 42.31 59.51
C GLU A 553 53.56 41.33 60.23
N PRO A 554 53.34 40.03 59.83
CA PRO A 554 53.62 39.22 58.58
C PRO A 554 52.49 38.26 58.02
N GLU A 555 52.64 37.80 56.73
CA GLU A 555 52.40 36.43 56.10
C GLU A 555 51.07 35.61 56.25
N PRO A 556 50.80 34.46 55.52
CA PRO A 556 51.60 33.67 54.53
C PRO A 556 50.88 33.21 53.19
N GLU A 557 51.57 32.33 52.44
CA GLU A 557 51.37 31.65 51.12
C GLU A 557 50.26 30.52 51.06
N PRO A 558 50.00 29.70 49.98
CA PRO A 558 50.80 29.36 48.77
C PRO A 558 50.11 29.03 47.40
N GLU A 559 50.97 28.58 46.46
CA GLU A 559 50.88 27.86 45.14
C GLU A 559 49.74 26.82 44.89
N PRO A 560 49.46 26.29 43.65
CA PRO A 560 50.43 25.99 42.55
C PRO A 560 50.01 26.11 41.05
N GLU A 561 50.97 25.74 40.19
CA GLU A 561 51.01 25.34 38.76
C GLU A 561 49.93 24.30 38.29
N PRO A 562 49.72 23.98 36.96
CA PRO A 562 50.73 23.97 35.87
C PRO A 562 50.33 24.37 34.41
N GLU A 563 51.34 24.27 33.54
CA GLU A 563 51.37 24.12 32.06
C GLU A 563 50.52 22.94 31.51
N PRO A 564 50.29 22.73 30.16
CA PRO A 564 51.11 23.18 29.01
C PRO A 564 50.41 23.64 27.69
N GLU A 565 51.13 24.48 26.92
CA GLU A 565 51.68 24.29 25.54
C GLU A 565 50.82 23.66 24.36
N PRO A 566 51.28 23.58 23.07
CA PRO A 566 50.65 24.42 22.03
C PRO A 566 50.22 23.66 20.73
N GLU A 567 50.69 24.14 19.55
CA GLU A 567 50.38 23.77 18.14
C GLU A 567 49.10 24.42 17.57
N GLN A 568 49.14 25.35 16.60
CA GLN A 568 49.79 25.43 15.27
C GLN A 568 49.11 24.58 14.17
N GLU A 569 48.39 25.25 13.28
CA GLU A 569 48.30 24.87 11.86
C GLU A 569 48.61 26.12 11.00
N GLN A 570 49.38 25.93 9.92
CA GLN A 570 49.79 27.00 9.00
C GLN A 570 49.20 26.79 7.59
N GLU A 571 49.23 27.89 6.83
CA GLU A 571 48.81 28.03 5.44
C GLU A 571 49.53 27.09 4.46
N GLN A 572 48.81 26.63 3.43
CA GLN A 572 49.26 26.47 2.03
C GLN A 572 48.12 25.91 1.16
N GLU A 573 48.09 26.04 -0.17
CA GLU A 573 48.29 27.19 -1.08
C GLU A 573 48.10 26.66 -2.53
N GLN A 574 47.56 27.49 -3.44
CA GLN A 574 47.68 27.31 -4.91
C GLN A 574 47.02 26.00 -5.48
N GLU A 575 46.87 25.74 -6.79
CA GLU A 575 47.30 26.43 -8.03
C GLU A 575 46.21 26.37 -9.14
N GLN A 576 46.56 26.62 -10.41
CA GLN A 576 45.70 27.26 -11.44
C GLN A 576 45.25 26.36 -12.64
N GLU A 577 44.61 26.98 -13.65
CA GLU A 577 44.08 26.50 -14.95
C GLU A 577 45.19 25.92 -15.91
N PRO A 578 44.98 25.52 -17.22
CA PRO A 578 43.78 25.61 -18.10
C PRO A 578 43.50 24.43 -19.12
N GLU A 579 42.53 24.71 -20.01
CA GLU A 579 42.08 24.15 -21.32
C GLU A 579 43.17 23.80 -22.41
N PRO A 580 42.88 23.35 -23.68
CA PRO A 580 41.69 22.68 -24.31
C PRO A 580 41.98 21.65 -25.50
N VAL A 581 40.91 21.23 -26.22
CA VAL A 581 40.80 20.72 -27.65
C VAL A 581 41.49 19.41 -28.10
N ARG A 582 40.71 18.47 -28.70
CA ARG A 582 40.99 17.84 -30.04
C ARG A 582 39.90 16.90 -30.60
N ASP A 583 39.70 16.95 -31.91
CA ASP A 583 38.85 16.05 -32.71
C ASP A 583 39.52 14.70 -33.08
N ALA A 584 38.70 13.69 -33.39
CA ALA A 584 39.09 12.49 -34.15
C ALA A 584 37.88 11.88 -34.89
N GLU A 585 38.11 11.24 -36.04
CA GLU A 585 37.07 10.79 -36.98
C GLU A 585 36.55 9.36 -36.75
N ALA A 586 35.47 9.00 -37.48
CA ALA A 586 34.69 7.76 -37.36
C ALA A 586 35.46 6.45 -37.68
N PRO A 587 34.86 5.29 -37.39
CA PRO A 587 34.16 4.62 -38.50
C PRO A 587 32.75 4.09 -38.17
N ILE A 588 32.00 3.83 -39.24
CA ILE A 588 30.59 3.39 -39.20
C ILE A 588 30.47 1.92 -38.79
N VAL A 589 29.63 1.63 -37.80
CA VAL A 589 29.09 0.28 -37.51
C VAL A 589 27.57 0.36 -37.46
N ALA A 590 26.88 -0.56 -38.14
CA ALA A 590 25.44 -0.52 -38.33
C ALA A 590 24.68 -0.95 -37.06
N VAL A 591 24.33 0.03 -36.21
CA VAL A 591 23.43 -0.20 -35.07
C VAL A 591 22.01 -0.41 -35.58
N SER A 592 21.51 -1.64 -35.46
CA SER A 592 20.11 -1.98 -35.73
C SER A 592 19.23 -1.33 -34.66
N GLN A 593 18.48 -0.29 -35.05
CA GLN A 593 17.62 0.49 -34.14
C GLN A 593 16.72 -0.42 -33.28
N PRO A 594 16.60 -0.16 -31.96
CA PRO A 594 15.51 -0.72 -31.18
C PRO A 594 14.18 -0.18 -31.72
N VAL A 595 13.13 -1.00 -31.65
CA VAL A 595 11.75 -0.52 -31.89
C VAL A 595 11.32 0.20 -30.62
N GLU A 596 11.67 1.48 -30.53
CA GLU A 596 11.10 2.37 -29.53
C GLU A 596 9.62 2.56 -29.87
N PHE A 597 8.74 1.98 -29.05
CA PHE A 597 7.40 2.52 -28.93
C PHE A 597 7.56 3.95 -28.40
N PRO A 598 6.98 4.98 -29.05
CA PRO A 598 7.06 6.34 -28.54
C PRO A 598 6.43 6.35 -27.14
N PRO A 599 7.13 6.84 -26.10
CA PRO A 599 6.61 6.79 -24.74
C PRO A 599 5.36 7.64 -24.64
N LEU A 600 4.28 7.07 -24.09
CA LEU A 600 3.02 7.77 -23.79
C LEU A 600 3.13 8.74 -22.59
N ALA A 601 4.35 9.21 -22.30
CA ALA A 601 4.68 10.01 -21.13
C ALA A 601 4.05 11.42 -21.16
N ASP A 602 3.84 12.00 -22.34
CA ASP A 602 3.25 13.34 -22.57
C ASP A 602 1.78 13.48 -22.09
N LEU A 603 1.22 12.47 -21.40
CA LEU A 603 -0.11 12.49 -20.80
C LEU A 603 -0.13 12.24 -19.27
N ASN A 604 1.02 11.97 -18.62
CA ASN A 604 1.06 11.55 -17.21
C ASN A 604 1.32 12.66 -16.17
N ASP A 605 1.43 13.93 -16.58
CA ASP A 605 1.66 15.11 -15.72
C ASP A 605 0.55 15.39 -14.67
N PHE A 606 -0.47 14.53 -14.54
CA PHE A 606 -1.60 14.70 -13.63
C PHE A 606 -1.53 13.91 -12.32
N PHE A 607 -0.56 13.01 -12.15
CA PHE A 607 -0.38 12.21 -10.92
C PHE A 607 1.05 12.32 -10.38
N SER A 608 1.34 13.43 -9.70
CA SER A 608 2.58 13.64 -8.95
C SER A 608 2.65 12.77 -7.68
N ALA A 609 3.05 11.52 -7.85
CA ALA A 609 3.47 10.64 -6.77
C ALA A 609 4.84 11.07 -6.18
N THR A 610 5.13 10.63 -4.95
CA THR A 610 6.41 10.89 -4.25
C THR A 610 7.59 10.19 -4.93
N ASP A 611 8.77 10.82 -4.91
CA ASP A 611 9.98 10.51 -5.71
C ASP A 611 10.63 9.10 -5.56
N ASP A 612 10.01 8.14 -4.87
CA ASP A 612 10.61 6.84 -4.47
C ASP A 612 10.05 5.61 -5.23
N ASP A 613 9.07 5.80 -6.13
CA ASP A 613 8.42 4.73 -6.92
C ASP A 613 8.55 5.00 -8.44
N ALA A 614 9.78 5.24 -8.90
CA ALA A 614 10.09 5.44 -10.32
C ALA A 614 9.67 4.22 -11.17
N PRO A 615 9.02 4.41 -12.34
CA PRO A 615 8.43 3.31 -13.10
C PRO A 615 9.51 2.35 -13.63
N THR A 616 9.41 1.07 -13.26
CA THR A 616 10.36 0.04 -13.69
C THR A 616 10.26 -0.16 -15.21
N ARG A 617 11.34 0.13 -15.93
CA ARG A 617 11.39 0.01 -17.40
C ARG A 617 11.59 -1.45 -17.83
N PHE A 618 10.77 -1.92 -18.76
CA PHE A 618 10.86 -3.26 -19.36
C PHE A 618 11.43 -3.22 -20.77
N ILE A 619 12.38 -4.11 -21.06
CA ILE A 619 13.18 -4.17 -22.29
C ILE A 619 12.96 -5.53 -22.97
N LEU A 620 12.72 -5.52 -24.29
CA LEU A 620 12.49 -6.73 -25.10
C LEU A 620 13.77 -7.54 -25.29
N GLU A 621 13.79 -8.77 -24.78
CA GLU A 621 14.94 -9.67 -24.82
C GLU A 621 15.00 -10.45 -26.15
N LYS A 622 15.79 -9.93 -27.09
CA LYS A 622 15.87 -10.44 -28.47
C LYS A 622 16.45 -11.86 -28.52
N GLY A 623 15.57 -12.84 -28.62
CA GLY A 623 15.91 -14.27 -28.80
C GLY A 623 15.25 -15.21 -27.79
N VAL A 624 14.69 -14.68 -26.70
CA VAL A 624 13.98 -15.49 -25.69
C VAL A 624 12.53 -15.71 -26.13
N THR A 625 12.24 -16.90 -26.64
CA THR A 625 10.92 -17.31 -27.18
C THR A 625 10.04 -18.03 -26.16
N SER A 626 10.55 -18.30 -24.97
CA SER A 626 9.82 -18.85 -23.82
C SER A 626 10.57 -18.52 -22.53
N VAL A 627 9.84 -18.32 -21.42
CA VAL A 627 10.40 -18.21 -20.07
C VAL A 627 10.72 -19.61 -19.56
N GLU A 628 12.01 -19.88 -19.28
CA GLU A 628 12.47 -21.21 -18.88
C GLU A 628 12.48 -21.42 -17.35
N TYR A 629 12.00 -22.58 -16.90
CA TYR A 629 11.99 -23.01 -15.48
C TYR A 629 12.49 -24.46 -15.34
N ARG A 630 13.23 -24.80 -14.28
CA ARG A 630 13.86 -26.12 -14.10
C ARG A 630 12.96 -27.10 -13.34
N SER A 631 12.35 -26.65 -12.25
CA SER A 631 11.33 -27.37 -11.49
C SER A 631 10.09 -26.47 -11.34
N PRO A 632 8.87 -27.03 -11.24
CA PRO A 632 7.65 -26.23 -11.09
C PRO A 632 7.70 -25.30 -9.86
N GLU A 633 8.43 -25.70 -8.83
CA GLU A 633 8.71 -24.96 -7.60
C GLU A 633 9.56 -23.69 -7.80
N GLU A 634 10.23 -23.52 -8.95
CA GLU A 634 10.88 -22.24 -9.29
C GLU A 634 9.85 -21.17 -9.68
N VAL A 635 8.60 -21.52 -10.05
CA VAL A 635 7.55 -20.52 -10.35
C VAL A 635 6.83 -20.15 -9.06
N VAL A 636 7.16 -18.99 -8.50
CA VAL A 636 6.63 -18.48 -7.22
C VAL A 636 5.24 -17.87 -7.43
N GLU A 637 5.10 -17.05 -8.46
CA GLU A 637 3.85 -16.40 -8.85
C GLU A 637 3.73 -16.36 -10.38
N LEU A 638 2.48 -16.35 -10.85
CA LEU A 638 2.13 -16.25 -12.26
C LEU A 638 0.89 -15.36 -12.38
N TYR A 639 0.95 -14.35 -13.24
CA TYR A 639 -0.20 -13.54 -13.62
C TYR A 639 -0.52 -13.77 -15.11
N GLN A 640 -1.80 -13.70 -15.47
CA GLN A 640 -2.29 -13.87 -16.84
C GLN A 640 -3.32 -12.78 -17.17
N SER A 641 -3.34 -12.30 -18.42
CA SER A 641 -4.35 -11.35 -18.86
C SER A 641 -5.74 -12.00 -19.01
N ILE A 642 -6.76 -11.40 -18.40
CA ILE A 642 -8.18 -11.79 -18.52
C ILE A 642 -8.66 -11.52 -19.95
N ASN A 643 -8.26 -10.38 -20.51
CA ASN A 643 -8.53 -9.97 -21.88
C ASN A 643 -7.41 -10.41 -22.85
N ASN A 644 -7.69 -10.26 -24.14
CA ASN A 644 -6.66 -10.24 -25.19
C ASN A 644 -6.52 -8.79 -25.68
N ALA A 645 -5.29 -8.35 -25.97
CA ALA A 645 -5.01 -7.06 -26.62
C ALA A 645 -4.69 -7.27 -28.11
N TYR A 646 -4.88 -6.24 -28.95
CA TYR A 646 -4.47 -6.28 -30.36
C TYR A 646 -3.16 -5.51 -30.56
N LEU A 647 -2.06 -6.23 -30.69
CA LEU A 647 -0.70 -5.70 -30.70
C LEU A 647 0.01 -6.08 -31.99
N SER A 648 1.04 -5.31 -32.38
CA SER A 648 1.94 -5.65 -33.49
C SER A 648 3.34 -5.99 -32.96
N PRO A 649 3.51 -7.12 -32.25
CA PRO A 649 4.81 -7.51 -31.72
C PRO A 649 5.83 -7.63 -32.85
N GLU A 650 7.02 -7.09 -32.62
CA GLU A 650 8.11 -7.02 -33.61
C GLU A 650 7.73 -6.33 -34.95
N GLY A 651 6.62 -5.57 -35.00
CA GLY A 651 6.14 -4.88 -36.21
C GLY A 651 5.55 -5.78 -37.29
N LYS A 652 5.25 -7.05 -37.00
CA LYS A 652 4.90 -8.08 -38.01
C LYS A 652 3.40 -8.10 -38.40
N GLY A 653 2.63 -7.11 -37.94
CA GLY A 653 1.19 -6.97 -38.18
C GLY A 653 0.39 -7.13 -36.88
N GLN A 654 -0.79 -6.51 -36.81
CA GLN A 654 -1.66 -6.64 -35.63
C GLN A 654 -2.20 -8.06 -35.47
N GLU A 655 -1.92 -8.69 -34.34
CA GLU A 655 -2.49 -9.98 -33.92
C GLU A 655 -3.08 -9.90 -32.51
N SER A 656 -3.91 -10.88 -32.14
CA SER A 656 -4.52 -10.94 -30.81
C SER A 656 -3.55 -11.60 -29.85
N CYS A 657 -3.11 -10.87 -28.83
CA CYS A 657 -2.10 -11.29 -27.87
C CYS A 657 -2.70 -11.53 -26.48
N ARG A 658 -1.97 -12.28 -25.64
CA ARG A 658 -2.18 -12.35 -24.18
C ARG A 658 -0.93 -11.93 -23.43
N GLY A 659 -1.13 -11.26 -22.30
CA GLY A 659 -0.08 -10.90 -21.36
C GLY A 659 0.07 -11.97 -20.28
N TYR A 660 1.32 -12.19 -19.86
CA TYR A 660 1.69 -13.05 -18.74
C TYR A 660 2.82 -12.36 -17.95
N ILE A 661 2.84 -12.49 -16.62
CA ILE A 661 3.99 -12.09 -15.80
C ILE A 661 4.41 -13.30 -14.99
N CYS A 662 5.68 -13.68 -15.10
CA CYS A 662 6.24 -14.89 -14.49
C CYS A 662 7.27 -14.47 -13.44
N CYS A 663 7.03 -14.86 -12.19
CA CYS A 663 7.95 -14.64 -11.07
C CYS A 663 8.70 -15.94 -10.76
N LEU A 664 10.02 -15.94 -11.02
CA LEU A 664 10.87 -17.10 -10.83
C LEU A 664 11.77 -16.94 -9.60
N GLY A 665 11.70 -17.88 -8.65
CA GLY A 665 12.59 -17.96 -7.49
C GLY A 665 13.70 -18.99 -7.73
N LYS A 666 14.95 -18.63 -7.46
CA LYS A 666 16.11 -19.52 -7.63
C LYS A 666 17.06 -19.42 -6.43
N GLY A 667 16.75 -20.15 -5.37
CA GLY A 667 17.37 -19.92 -4.07
C GLY A 667 16.85 -18.60 -3.50
N ASN A 668 17.74 -17.71 -3.06
CA ASN A 668 17.34 -16.43 -2.48
C ASN A 668 17.03 -15.33 -3.52
N SER A 669 17.45 -15.48 -4.79
CA SER A 669 17.13 -14.47 -5.81
C SER A 669 15.77 -14.73 -6.46
N ARG A 670 14.99 -13.66 -6.63
CA ARG A 670 13.77 -13.65 -7.44
C ARG A 670 14.07 -13.01 -8.80
N ARG A 671 13.28 -13.35 -9.81
CA ARG A 671 13.30 -12.73 -11.13
C ARG A 671 11.88 -12.47 -11.60
N VAL A 672 11.66 -11.31 -12.22
CA VAL A 672 10.38 -10.95 -12.83
C VAL A 672 10.59 -10.84 -14.34
N LEU A 673 9.68 -11.46 -15.10
CA LEU A 673 9.65 -11.39 -16.56
C LEU A 673 8.21 -11.17 -17.03
N ALA A 674 7.99 -10.16 -17.89
CA ALA A 674 6.73 -9.99 -18.60
C ALA A 674 6.81 -10.68 -19.96
N ALA A 675 5.73 -11.31 -20.42
CA ALA A 675 5.71 -12.08 -21.65
C ALA A 675 4.41 -11.87 -22.42
N ILE A 676 4.54 -11.57 -23.71
CA ILE A 676 3.41 -11.33 -24.63
C ILE A 676 3.34 -12.49 -25.61
N PHE A 677 2.23 -13.23 -25.62
CA PHE A 677 2.00 -14.39 -26.48
C PHE A 677 1.01 -14.07 -27.61
N GLY A 678 1.45 -14.15 -28.87
CA GLY A 678 0.62 -13.97 -30.06
C GLY A 678 -0.21 -15.23 -30.36
N LEU A 679 -1.55 -15.11 -30.33
CA LEU A 679 -2.46 -16.24 -30.50
C LEU A 679 -2.53 -16.74 -31.96
N GLN A 680 -2.14 -15.93 -32.94
CA GLN A 680 -2.10 -16.32 -34.35
C GLN A 680 -0.71 -16.78 -34.78
N SER A 681 0.36 -16.13 -34.31
CA SER A 681 1.74 -16.47 -34.65
C SER A 681 2.33 -17.60 -33.79
N GLY A 682 1.76 -17.84 -32.61
CA GLY A 682 2.29 -18.79 -31.62
C GLY A 682 3.63 -18.36 -31.02
N ARG A 683 4.00 -17.08 -31.12
CA ARG A 683 5.28 -16.54 -30.63
C ARG A 683 5.12 -15.86 -29.28
N THR A 684 6.14 -16.02 -28.42
CA THR A 684 6.32 -15.20 -27.22
C THR A 684 7.35 -14.11 -27.48
N SER A 685 7.04 -12.88 -27.07
CA SER A 685 8.02 -11.81 -26.84
C SER A 685 8.22 -11.67 -25.34
N VAL A 686 9.43 -11.92 -24.83
CA VAL A 686 9.76 -11.82 -23.40
C VAL A 686 10.48 -10.51 -23.12
N TYR A 687 10.05 -9.82 -22.06
CA TYR A 687 10.57 -8.54 -21.60
C TYR A 687 11.11 -8.69 -20.18
N LEU A 688 12.31 -8.16 -19.94
CA LEU A 688 12.92 -8.12 -18.61
C LEU A 688 12.96 -6.68 -18.11
N PRO A 689 12.79 -6.44 -16.79
CA PRO A 689 13.09 -5.16 -16.18
C PRO A 689 14.59 -4.81 -16.33
N GLU A 690 14.89 -3.52 -16.42
CA GLU A 690 16.25 -2.98 -16.58
C GLU A 690 17.22 -3.43 -15.47
N ALA A 691 16.70 -3.60 -14.24
CA ALA A 691 17.37 -4.33 -13.16
C ALA A 691 16.45 -5.45 -12.64
N GLN A 692 17.04 -6.60 -12.31
CA GLN A 692 16.33 -7.69 -11.63
C GLN A 692 16.36 -7.46 -10.11
N PRO A 693 15.31 -7.87 -9.37
CA PRO A 693 15.22 -7.57 -7.94
C PRO A 693 16.21 -8.38 -7.10
N GLU A 694 17.08 -7.69 -6.37
CA GLU A 694 18.07 -8.31 -5.47
C GLU A 694 17.48 -8.66 -4.09
N ASP A 695 16.44 -7.93 -3.65
CA ASP A 695 15.72 -8.14 -2.40
C ASP A 695 14.18 -8.15 -2.58
N GLU A 696 13.44 -8.33 -1.49
CA GLU A 696 11.98 -8.43 -1.48
C GLU A 696 11.28 -7.08 -1.75
N ALA A 697 11.87 -5.95 -1.36
CA ALA A 697 11.32 -4.61 -1.60
C ALA A 697 11.54 -4.14 -3.05
N ALA A 698 12.63 -4.58 -3.68
CA ALA A 698 12.83 -4.50 -5.11
C ALA A 698 11.86 -5.43 -5.85
N TYR A 699 11.66 -6.66 -5.39
CA TYR A 699 10.73 -7.61 -6.00
C TYR A 699 9.31 -7.04 -6.09
N ASP A 700 8.78 -6.51 -4.99
CA ASP A 700 7.44 -5.91 -4.96
C ASP A 700 7.32 -4.69 -5.89
N ARG A 701 8.37 -3.86 -6.00
CA ARG A 701 8.41 -2.73 -6.94
C ARG A 701 8.47 -3.20 -8.40
N THR A 702 9.36 -4.12 -8.72
CA THR A 702 9.48 -4.70 -10.07
C THR A 702 8.21 -5.44 -10.49
N LEU A 703 7.52 -6.12 -9.56
CA LEU A 703 6.25 -6.80 -9.83
C LEU A 703 5.11 -5.80 -10.08
N ARG A 704 4.98 -4.73 -9.28
CA ARG A 704 4.04 -3.64 -9.59
C ARG A 704 4.33 -3.03 -10.95
N GLY A 705 5.59 -2.72 -11.24
CA GLY A 705 6.02 -2.21 -12.54
C GLY A 705 5.71 -3.16 -13.71
N ALA A 706 5.81 -4.48 -13.52
CA ALA A 706 5.43 -5.47 -14.53
C ALA A 706 3.92 -5.46 -14.81
N VAL A 707 3.09 -5.28 -13.77
CA VAL A 707 1.63 -5.17 -13.90
C VAL A 707 1.27 -3.87 -14.63
N SER A 708 1.81 -2.72 -14.21
CA SER A 708 1.57 -1.44 -14.90
C SER A 708 2.04 -1.46 -16.36
N PHE A 709 3.22 -2.04 -16.65
CA PHE A 709 3.67 -2.25 -18.03
C PHE A 709 2.71 -3.10 -18.87
N ALA A 710 2.09 -4.13 -18.28
CA ALA A 710 1.08 -4.92 -18.97
C ALA A 710 -0.23 -4.14 -19.18
N GLU A 711 -0.64 -3.31 -18.21
CA GLU A 711 -1.82 -2.45 -18.27
C GLU A 711 -1.67 -1.31 -19.29
N ASP A 712 -0.50 -0.67 -19.38
CA ASP A 712 -0.14 0.33 -20.41
C ASP A 712 -0.20 -0.27 -21.83
N VAL A 713 0.16 -1.55 -21.98
CA VAL A 713 0.04 -2.33 -23.22
C VAL A 713 -1.42 -2.78 -23.49
N GLY A 714 -2.33 -2.60 -22.51
CA GLY A 714 -3.76 -2.85 -22.64
C GLY A 714 -4.25 -4.20 -22.08
N PHE A 715 -3.46 -4.87 -21.22
CA PHE A 715 -3.85 -6.10 -20.55
C PHE A 715 -4.40 -5.85 -19.13
N MET A 716 -5.53 -6.47 -18.79
CA MET A 716 -6.01 -6.54 -17.40
C MET A 716 -5.51 -7.85 -16.79
N MET A 717 -4.63 -7.76 -15.78
CA MET A 717 -3.91 -8.91 -15.23
C MET A 717 -4.62 -9.53 -14.01
N GLU A 718 -4.67 -10.86 -13.94
CA GLU A 718 -5.16 -11.63 -12.78
C GLU A 718 -4.10 -12.62 -12.29
N THR A 719 -3.96 -12.78 -10.97
CA THR A 719 -3.07 -13.78 -10.37
C THR A 719 -3.60 -15.20 -10.58
N VAL A 720 -2.83 -16.03 -11.29
CA VAL A 720 -3.16 -17.44 -11.53
C VAL A 720 -2.92 -18.23 -10.25
N LYS A 721 -3.94 -18.97 -9.80
CA LYS A 721 -3.86 -19.80 -8.58
C LYS A 721 -3.04 -21.06 -8.82
N LEU A 722 -1.73 -20.91 -8.67
CA LEU A 722 -0.76 -22.01 -8.61
C LEU A 722 -1.17 -23.00 -7.50
N GLY A 723 -1.49 -24.23 -7.89
CA GLY A 723 -2.09 -25.21 -6.98
C GLY A 723 -1.11 -25.76 -5.94
N THR A 724 -1.57 -25.98 -4.71
CA THR A 724 -0.72 -26.39 -3.57
C THR A 724 -0.12 -27.79 -3.67
N SER A 725 -0.49 -28.59 -4.67
CA SER A 725 0.17 -29.86 -4.97
C SER A 725 1.01 -29.76 -6.24
N ALA A 726 2.22 -30.35 -6.23
CA ALA A 726 3.15 -30.33 -7.36
C ALA A 726 2.54 -30.83 -8.69
N LYS A 727 1.51 -31.68 -8.64
CA LYS A 727 0.74 -32.10 -9.83
C LYS A 727 -0.12 -30.97 -10.40
N GLN A 728 -0.91 -30.29 -9.56
CA GLN A 728 -1.71 -29.13 -9.99
C GLN A 728 -0.82 -27.97 -10.42
N LEU A 729 0.33 -27.78 -9.77
CA LEU A 729 1.34 -26.81 -10.17
C LEU A 729 1.85 -27.14 -11.58
N THR A 730 2.32 -28.36 -11.82
CA THR A 730 2.78 -28.82 -13.15
C THR A 730 1.69 -28.66 -14.22
N GLU A 731 0.46 -29.11 -13.95
CA GLU A 731 -0.69 -28.98 -14.86
C GLU A 731 -1.05 -27.50 -15.15
N CYS A 732 -0.84 -26.60 -14.19
CA CYS A 732 -1.04 -25.17 -14.38
C CYS A 732 0.04 -24.54 -15.25
N LEU A 733 1.32 -24.89 -15.03
CA LEU A 733 2.44 -24.40 -15.85
C LEU A 733 2.39 -24.96 -17.28
N GLU A 734 2.00 -26.23 -17.48
CA GLU A 734 1.79 -26.85 -18.79
C GLU A 734 0.67 -26.19 -19.63
N ARG A 735 -0.26 -25.48 -18.97
CA ARG A 735 -1.31 -24.68 -19.65
C ARG A 735 -0.85 -23.26 -19.99
N CYS A 736 0.31 -22.83 -19.54
CA CYS A 736 0.85 -21.48 -19.75
C CYS A 736 1.81 -21.49 -20.97
N PRO A 737 1.38 -21.00 -22.16
CA PRO A 737 2.13 -21.20 -23.41
C PRO A 737 3.47 -20.45 -23.47
N VAL A 738 3.71 -19.51 -22.56
CA VAL A 738 4.98 -18.77 -22.47
C VAL A 738 6.03 -19.48 -21.63
N LEU A 739 5.63 -20.45 -20.80
CA LEU A 739 6.53 -21.17 -19.88
C LEU A 739 7.01 -22.48 -20.52
N ARG A 740 8.33 -22.71 -20.54
CA ARG A 740 8.94 -23.97 -20.98
C ARG A 740 9.77 -24.57 -19.85
N LYS A 741 9.63 -25.88 -19.64
CA LYS A 741 10.54 -26.60 -18.74
C LYS A 741 11.92 -26.73 -19.39
N ALA A 742 12.96 -26.24 -18.70
CA ALA A 742 14.34 -26.36 -19.12
C ALA A 742 14.75 -27.84 -19.19
N GLU A 743 15.31 -28.25 -20.33
CA GLU A 743 15.81 -29.61 -20.53
C GLU A 743 17.14 -29.79 -19.77
N GLN A 744 17.21 -30.84 -18.95
CA GLN A 744 18.41 -31.16 -18.16
C GLN A 744 19.45 -31.86 -19.05
N ASN A 745 20.28 -31.06 -19.72
CA ASN A 745 21.54 -31.49 -20.34
C ASN A 745 22.68 -31.58 -19.31
#